data_AF-A0A9E0VIC8-F1
#
_entry.id   AF-A0A9E0VIC8-F1
#
_cell.length_a   1.000
_cell.length_b   1.000
_cell.length_c   1.000
_cell.angle_alpha   90.00
_cell.angle_beta   90.00
_cell.angle_gamma   90.00
#
_symmetry.space_group_name_H-M   'P 1'
#
loop_
_entity.id
_entity.type
_entity.pdbx_description
1 polymer ?
#
loop_
_entity_poly.entity_id
_entity_poly.type
_entity_poly.pdbx_seq_one_letter_code
_entity_poly.pdbx_strand_id
1 'polypeptide(L)'
;MTIQLTPGTYYYQIEDFGNNNTIPGYVSTVSAVFGGSPLSGTYTVGSGGNYSSLTNSGGIFQDLSLSGATGPVTIQIISDLTNETGASSLGSIAGNPSVLIKPSGGPRTISGSSATSLIRINGADNVRIDGSTAASAVGGTPALRELTIQNLSTSTSSAVIHIGSSTESSNGNTVQNVNVRGNDPSQTFVGIHVGGATVGSAAAFPDNNTRIENCSVQKSRTGIMALGVSPSNMNTGTVITRNDLSATGASRVRDTGILVNNDDGGQISQNSLGGIDSTGVSTDTIGIAAGASALSATTTTTTGGVKNISIERNRISGVSGDTSFSAAGILIAGISGNTNTVANNMISGVISDGTSGDLPAGIFVVGVTGSTTRLYYNSVSMTGDRNLLLTPGTAQYPSYALAISGASPTVELRNNIFATSQFNSNAASNPNAKSYAVGMTAAAFANFNSNYNDFWSTGSSDDGFRTGSLATAAGTNYANLAAWQSAVGGDANSLEGDPLFTNSSTDLHLTSSSALLLDKGTPVSVLDDFDGQNRAALGFAGGIPDIGADEFLTPTAAAVNIGGTVVTAAGSGIRNVVVTLTDTQTGAVRQTATSSFGRYNFSDVEPGRNYLLMVRAKRFAFEQSVRLVSPIDNLAAEDFVAAAEK
;
A
#
# COMPACT_ATOMS: atom_id res chain seq x y z
N MET A 1 -29.39 -46.08 29.20
CA MET A 1 -28.87 -44.86 29.85
C MET A 1 -28.47 -43.91 28.74
N THR A 2 -29.20 -42.82 28.52
CA THR A 2 -28.89 -41.85 27.48
C THR A 2 -28.11 -40.73 28.14
N ILE A 3 -26.82 -40.59 27.80
CA ILE A 3 -25.95 -39.55 28.34
C ILE A 3 -25.88 -38.43 27.30
N GLN A 4 -26.24 -37.20 27.68
CA GLN A 4 -26.03 -36.02 26.85
C GLN A 4 -24.58 -35.54 27.05
N LEU A 5 -23.80 -35.57 25.98
CA LEU A 5 -22.40 -35.15 25.97
C LEU A 5 -22.28 -33.80 25.25
N THR A 6 -21.41 -32.92 25.73
CA THR A 6 -21.01 -31.71 25.00
C THR A 6 -20.15 -32.09 23.78
N PRO A 7 -19.95 -31.21 22.78
CA PRO A 7 -19.01 -31.50 21.70
C PRO A 7 -17.59 -31.72 22.23
N GLY A 8 -16.91 -32.77 21.76
CA GLY A 8 -15.56 -33.10 22.21
C GLY A 8 -15.13 -34.53 21.89
N THR A 9 -13.88 -34.84 22.25
CA THR A 9 -13.34 -36.21 22.17
C THR A 9 -13.61 -36.94 23.47
N TYR A 10 -14.35 -38.05 23.40
CA TYR A 10 -14.65 -38.87 24.54
C TYR A 10 -13.95 -40.22 24.43
N TYR A 11 -13.35 -40.63 25.54
CA TYR A 11 -12.85 -41.99 25.73
C TYR A 11 -13.90 -42.74 26.54
N TYR A 12 -14.37 -43.87 26.01
CA TYR A 12 -15.20 -44.78 26.78
C TYR A 12 -14.49 -46.12 26.89
N GLN A 13 -14.53 -46.67 28.10
CA GLN A 13 -14.03 -48.00 28.40
C GLN A 13 -15.24 -48.92 28.52
N ILE A 14 -15.26 -50.00 27.76
CA ILE A 14 -16.24 -51.07 27.95
C ILE A 14 -15.58 -52.10 28.86
N GLU A 15 -16.07 -52.22 30.09
CA GLU A 15 -15.71 -53.31 31.01
C GLU A 15 -16.84 -54.34 31.01
N ASP A 16 -16.54 -55.57 30.58
CA ASP A 16 -17.48 -56.68 30.67
C ASP A 16 -17.35 -57.35 32.05
N PHE A 17 -18.38 -57.21 32.89
CA PHE A 17 -18.46 -57.92 34.16
C PHE A 17 -19.03 -59.32 33.94
N GLY A 18 -18.18 -60.20 33.39
CA GLY A 18 -18.45 -61.63 33.40
C GLY A 18 -18.57 -62.14 34.83
N ASN A 19 -19.57 -62.98 35.08
CA ASN A 19 -19.95 -63.63 36.33
C ASN A 19 -18.89 -64.62 36.91
N ASN A 20 -17.64 -64.56 36.45
CA ASN A 20 -16.50 -65.27 37.02
C ASN A 20 -15.30 -64.32 37.09
N ASN A 21 -14.76 -64.17 38.29
CA ASN A 21 -13.77 -63.20 38.74
C ASN A 21 -12.36 -63.36 38.13
N THR A 22 -12.26 -63.57 36.81
CA THR A 22 -11.00 -63.69 36.06
C THR A 22 -11.08 -62.82 34.83
N ILE A 23 -10.41 -61.67 34.87
CA ILE A 23 -10.41 -60.64 33.81
C ILE A 23 -9.34 -60.97 32.77
N PRO A 24 -9.66 -61.27 31.50
CA PRO A 24 -8.73 -61.09 30.40
C PRO A 24 -8.60 -59.59 30.14
N GLY A 25 -7.40 -59.03 30.30
CA GLY A 25 -7.13 -57.59 30.14
C GLY A 25 -7.29 -57.10 28.70
N TYR A 26 -8.52 -57.03 28.19
CA TYR A 26 -8.83 -56.40 26.91
C TYR A 26 -9.25 -54.95 27.15
N VAL A 27 -8.25 -54.07 27.28
CA VAL A 27 -8.49 -52.62 27.30
C VAL A 27 -8.60 -52.16 25.87
N SER A 28 -9.83 -51.98 25.37
CA SER A 28 -10.10 -51.28 24.13
C SER A 28 -10.44 -49.83 24.46
N THR A 29 -9.50 -48.93 24.24
CA THR A 29 -9.77 -47.49 24.27
C THR A 29 -10.31 -47.10 22.90
N VAL A 30 -11.64 -46.91 22.79
CA VAL A 30 -12.25 -46.35 21.58
C VAL A 30 -12.49 -44.86 21.82
N SER A 31 -12.00 -44.03 20.91
CA SER A 31 -12.32 -42.60 20.88
C SER A 31 -13.54 -42.37 19.99
N ALA A 32 -14.57 -41.74 20.52
CA ALA A 32 -15.67 -41.21 19.73
C ALA A 32 -15.63 -39.68 19.77
N VAL A 33 -15.75 -39.07 18.59
CA VAL A 33 -15.91 -37.61 18.45
C VAL A 33 -17.39 -37.35 18.27
N PHE A 34 -17.99 -36.65 19.23
CA PHE A 34 -19.40 -36.27 19.16
C PHE A 34 -19.51 -34.81 18.73
N GLY A 35 -20.18 -34.57 17.61
CA GLY A 35 -20.73 -33.25 17.28
C GLY A 35 -22.04 -33.02 18.02
N GLY A 36 -22.33 -31.77 18.36
CA GLY A 36 -23.64 -31.32 18.77
C GLY A 36 -24.62 -31.25 17.59
N SER A 37 -25.76 -30.59 17.78
CA SER A 37 -26.66 -30.30 16.65
C SER A 37 -26.00 -29.28 15.71
N PRO A 38 -26.10 -29.45 14.38
CA PRO A 38 -25.53 -28.49 13.43
C PRO A 38 -26.02 -27.07 13.69
N LEU A 39 -25.09 -26.11 13.67
CA LEU A 39 -25.38 -24.72 14.02
C LEU A 39 -26.12 -24.00 12.89
N SER A 40 -26.87 -22.96 13.25
CA SER A 40 -27.51 -22.03 12.30
C SER A 40 -27.95 -20.76 13.02
N GLY A 41 -27.81 -19.60 12.38
CA GLY A 41 -28.22 -18.31 12.94
C GLY A 41 -27.12 -17.62 13.73
N THR A 42 -27.51 -16.85 14.76
CA THR A 42 -26.58 -15.98 15.51
C THR A 42 -26.15 -16.61 16.83
N TYR A 43 -24.86 -16.57 17.12
CA TYR A 43 -24.24 -17.00 18.37
C TYR A 43 -23.37 -15.87 18.94
N THR A 44 -23.41 -15.70 20.25
CA THR A 44 -22.63 -14.69 20.97
C THR A 44 -21.41 -15.32 21.63
N VAL A 45 -20.28 -14.61 21.58
CA VAL A 45 -19.01 -15.04 22.17
C VAL A 45 -18.49 -13.96 23.11
N GLY A 46 -18.15 -14.36 24.33
CA GLY A 46 -17.69 -13.48 25.39
C GLY A 46 -18.43 -13.72 26.71
N SER A 47 -18.18 -12.85 27.69
CA SER A 47 -18.80 -12.93 29.01
C SER A 47 -20.34 -12.89 28.91
N GLY A 48 -21.00 -13.93 29.42
CA GLY A 48 -22.45 -14.08 29.37
C GLY A 48 -23.03 -14.50 28.01
N GLY A 49 -22.19 -14.82 27.02
CA GLY A 49 -22.61 -15.28 25.70
C GLY A 49 -22.88 -16.79 25.61
N ASN A 50 -23.21 -17.26 24.40
CA ASN A 50 -23.38 -18.69 24.10
C ASN A 50 -22.07 -19.47 24.28
N TYR A 51 -20.94 -18.85 23.94
CA TYR A 51 -19.60 -19.40 24.13
C TYR A 51 -18.73 -18.39 24.88
N SER A 52 -17.84 -18.90 25.74
CA SER A 52 -16.88 -18.05 26.47
C SER A 52 -15.63 -17.70 25.66
N SER A 53 -15.35 -18.45 24.59
CA SER A 53 -14.16 -18.26 23.74
C SER A 53 -14.45 -18.56 22.26
N LEU A 54 -13.60 -18.03 21.40
CA LEU A 54 -13.62 -18.32 19.97
C LEU A 54 -12.83 -19.60 19.65
N THR A 55 -11.60 -19.69 20.15
CA THR A 55 -10.56 -20.64 19.73
C THR A 55 -10.12 -21.63 20.82
N ASN A 56 -10.53 -21.46 22.07
CA ASN A 56 -10.15 -22.42 23.11
C ASN A 56 -10.98 -23.71 23.01
N SER A 57 -10.59 -24.74 23.75
CA SER A 57 -11.41 -25.95 23.92
C SER A 57 -12.80 -25.57 24.47
N GLY A 58 -13.85 -26.14 23.89
CA GLY A 58 -15.25 -25.79 24.14
C GLY A 58 -15.71 -24.47 23.49
N GLY A 59 -14.84 -23.79 22.72
CA GLY A 59 -15.18 -22.59 21.95
C GLY A 59 -15.94 -22.91 20.66
N ILE A 60 -16.52 -21.88 20.06
CA ILE A 60 -17.39 -22.03 18.88
C ILE A 60 -16.64 -22.55 17.64
N PHE A 61 -15.33 -22.31 17.50
CA PHE A 61 -14.55 -22.89 16.39
C PHE A 61 -14.52 -24.41 16.47
N GLN A 62 -14.34 -24.96 17.67
CA GLN A 62 -14.38 -26.41 17.87
C GLN A 62 -15.78 -26.96 17.57
N ASP A 63 -16.82 -26.31 18.09
CA ASP A 63 -18.21 -26.76 17.90
C ASP A 63 -18.61 -26.75 16.41
N LEU A 64 -18.35 -25.67 15.68
CA LEU A 64 -18.62 -25.61 14.23
C LEU A 64 -17.88 -26.70 13.45
N SER A 65 -16.62 -26.97 13.81
CA SER A 65 -15.79 -27.97 13.13
C SER A 65 -16.26 -29.40 13.39
N LEU A 66 -16.92 -29.65 14.53
CA LEU A 66 -17.40 -30.99 14.91
C LEU A 66 -18.87 -31.21 14.53
N SER A 67 -19.69 -30.19 14.69
CA SER A 67 -21.16 -30.25 14.56
C SER A 67 -21.63 -29.86 13.15
N GLY A 68 -20.82 -29.13 12.39
CA GLY A 68 -21.22 -28.57 11.10
C GLY A 68 -22.27 -27.45 11.24
N ALA A 69 -22.85 -27.04 10.11
CA ALA A 69 -23.95 -26.07 10.09
C ALA A 69 -25.04 -26.48 9.09
N THR A 70 -26.26 -26.04 9.36
CA THR A 70 -27.42 -26.23 8.45
C THR A 70 -27.81 -24.96 7.70
N GLY A 71 -27.16 -23.84 8.01
CA GLY A 71 -27.38 -22.54 7.37
C GLY A 71 -26.30 -21.52 7.77
N PRO A 72 -26.42 -20.27 7.31
CA PRO A 72 -25.50 -19.19 7.67
C PRO A 72 -25.32 -19.03 9.18
N VAL A 73 -24.08 -18.80 9.61
CA VAL A 73 -23.74 -18.58 11.02
C VAL A 73 -23.16 -17.18 11.21
N THR A 74 -23.69 -16.44 12.18
CA THR A 74 -23.13 -15.15 12.61
C THR A 74 -22.60 -15.27 14.04
N ILE A 75 -21.33 -14.98 14.24
CA ILE A 75 -20.63 -14.97 15.51
C ILE A 75 -20.45 -13.52 15.95
N GLN A 76 -21.14 -13.12 17.02
CA GLN A 76 -21.08 -11.78 17.60
C GLN A 76 -20.15 -11.76 18.81
N ILE A 77 -19.07 -10.99 18.74
CA ILE A 77 -18.19 -10.74 19.88
C ILE A 77 -18.84 -9.68 20.77
N ILE A 78 -19.36 -10.09 21.93
CA ILE A 78 -20.15 -9.21 22.82
C ILE A 78 -19.34 -8.60 23.96
N SER A 79 -18.15 -9.14 24.24
CA SER A 79 -17.16 -8.58 25.18
C SER A 79 -15.76 -8.88 24.67
N ASP A 80 -14.75 -8.23 25.23
CA ASP A 80 -13.36 -8.56 24.92
C ASP A 80 -13.05 -10.02 25.31
N LEU A 81 -12.30 -10.71 24.45
CA LEU A 81 -11.78 -12.06 24.66
C LEU A 81 -10.29 -11.93 24.92
N THR A 82 -9.85 -12.00 26.18
CA THR A 82 -8.46 -11.64 26.53
C THR A 82 -7.51 -12.83 26.68
N ASN A 83 -8.03 -14.06 26.60
CA ASN A 83 -7.31 -15.30 26.91
C ASN A 83 -7.48 -16.36 25.80
N GLU A 84 -7.48 -15.95 24.53
CA GLU A 84 -7.50 -16.88 23.41
C GLU A 84 -6.14 -17.57 23.25
N THR A 85 -6.15 -18.87 22.95
CA THR A 85 -4.93 -19.69 22.83
C THR A 85 -4.70 -20.21 21.42
N GLY A 86 -5.68 -20.08 20.51
CA GLY A 86 -5.60 -20.68 19.17
C GLY A 86 -5.66 -22.21 19.17
N ALA A 87 -6.08 -22.84 20.27
CA ALA A 87 -6.06 -24.30 20.44
C ALA A 87 -6.91 -25.03 19.39
N SER A 88 -8.05 -24.46 19.01
CA SER A 88 -8.99 -24.99 18.01
C SER A 88 -9.01 -24.07 16.79
N SER A 89 -8.75 -24.64 15.61
CA SER A 89 -9.02 -23.98 14.33
C SER A 89 -10.48 -24.14 13.93
N LEU A 90 -10.97 -23.25 13.08
CA LEU A 90 -12.18 -23.48 12.30
C LEU A 90 -11.83 -24.37 11.11
N GLY A 91 -12.21 -25.65 11.20
CA GLY A 91 -12.05 -26.64 10.14
C GLY A 91 -13.10 -26.52 9.05
N SER A 92 -13.01 -27.37 8.03
CA SER A 92 -14.05 -27.48 7.01
C SER A 92 -15.41 -27.74 7.65
N ILE A 93 -16.42 -26.99 7.22
CA ILE A 93 -17.76 -27.05 7.80
C ILE A 93 -18.67 -27.77 6.81
N ALA A 94 -19.25 -28.89 7.23
CA ALA A 94 -20.23 -29.62 6.44
C ALA A 94 -21.38 -28.67 6.02
N GLY A 95 -21.75 -28.71 4.74
CA GLY A 95 -22.75 -27.82 4.15
C GLY A 95 -22.22 -26.50 3.58
N ASN A 96 -20.93 -26.19 3.77
CA ASN A 96 -20.27 -24.96 3.29
C ASN A 96 -21.08 -23.67 3.57
N PRO A 97 -21.51 -23.44 4.83
CA PRO A 97 -22.23 -22.22 5.19
C PRO A 97 -21.34 -20.99 5.09
N SER A 98 -21.94 -19.81 4.93
CA SER A 98 -21.24 -18.56 5.23
C SER A 98 -21.08 -18.40 6.74
N VAL A 99 -19.88 -18.05 7.21
CA VAL A 99 -19.62 -17.69 8.61
C VAL A 99 -19.21 -16.23 8.70
N LEU A 100 -19.95 -15.43 9.45
CA LEU A 100 -19.61 -14.03 9.71
C LEU A 100 -19.14 -13.88 11.16
N ILE A 101 -17.95 -13.33 11.39
CA ILE A 101 -17.41 -12.99 12.71
C ILE A 101 -17.33 -11.47 12.80
N LYS A 102 -18.03 -10.85 13.77
CA LYS A 102 -18.04 -9.39 13.94
C LYS A 102 -18.20 -8.93 15.39
N PRO A 103 -17.71 -7.73 15.76
CA PRO A 103 -18.00 -7.13 17.06
C PRO A 103 -19.47 -6.73 17.18
N SER A 104 -19.98 -6.72 18.42
CA SER A 104 -21.34 -6.32 18.76
C SER A 104 -21.37 -5.47 20.04
N GLY A 105 -22.21 -4.43 20.04
CA GLY A 105 -22.34 -3.48 21.15
C GLY A 105 -21.19 -2.48 21.29
N GLY A 106 -20.36 -2.33 20.26
CA GLY A 106 -19.22 -1.41 20.22
C GLY A 106 -17.90 -2.11 19.85
N PRO A 107 -16.77 -1.38 19.86
CA PRO A 107 -15.47 -1.95 19.58
C PRO A 107 -15.08 -3.09 20.53
N ARG A 108 -14.36 -4.09 20.00
CA ARG A 108 -13.95 -5.30 20.75
C ARG A 108 -12.50 -5.69 20.47
N THR A 109 -11.92 -6.38 21.44
CA THR A 109 -10.59 -6.98 21.34
C THR A 109 -10.67 -8.50 21.48
N ILE A 110 -9.97 -9.20 20.59
CA ILE A 110 -9.64 -10.62 20.71
C ILE A 110 -8.12 -10.70 20.90
N SER A 111 -7.68 -11.14 22.06
CA SER A 111 -6.26 -11.23 22.38
C SER A 111 -5.92 -12.50 23.15
N GLY A 112 -4.64 -12.85 23.11
CA GLY A 112 -4.07 -13.92 23.89
C GLY A 112 -2.70 -14.31 23.35
N SER A 113 -2.21 -15.50 23.67
CA SER A 113 -0.86 -15.93 23.28
C SER A 113 -0.92 -17.28 22.58
N SER A 114 -0.52 -17.30 21.31
CA SER A 114 -0.43 -18.52 20.50
C SER A 114 0.90 -18.56 19.75
N ALA A 115 1.66 -19.64 19.94
CA ALA A 115 2.94 -19.84 19.26
C ALA A 115 2.79 -20.11 17.75
N THR A 116 1.58 -20.44 17.29
CA THR A 116 1.24 -20.70 15.89
C THR A 116 0.38 -19.58 15.33
N SER A 117 -0.90 -19.48 15.69
CA SER A 117 -1.80 -18.40 15.31
C SER A 117 -2.95 -18.24 16.29
N LEU A 118 -3.40 -17.01 16.52
CA LEU A 118 -4.50 -16.76 17.45
C LEU A 118 -5.84 -17.13 16.83
N ILE A 119 -6.05 -16.72 15.58
CA ILE A 119 -7.20 -17.12 14.75
C ILE A 119 -6.69 -17.99 13.62
N ARG A 120 -7.22 -19.22 13.53
CA ARG A 120 -6.86 -20.16 12.46
C ARG A 120 -8.10 -20.68 11.75
N ILE A 121 -8.22 -20.35 10.48
CA ILE A 121 -9.16 -20.94 9.52
C ILE A 121 -8.36 -22.00 8.78
N ASN A 122 -8.74 -23.28 8.90
CA ASN A 122 -7.97 -24.39 8.35
C ASN A 122 -8.86 -25.33 7.53
N GLY A 123 -9.05 -25.00 6.26
CA GLY A 123 -9.94 -25.70 5.33
C GLY A 123 -11.40 -25.26 5.39
N ALA A 124 -11.73 -24.21 6.15
CA ALA A 124 -13.07 -23.63 6.11
C ALA A 124 -13.17 -22.64 4.96
N ASP A 125 -14.33 -22.64 4.31
CA ASP A 125 -14.67 -21.76 3.21
C ASP A 125 -15.67 -20.68 3.68
N ASN A 126 -15.76 -19.59 2.93
CA ASN A 126 -16.79 -18.54 3.11
C ASN A 126 -16.82 -17.93 4.53
N VAL A 127 -15.66 -17.83 5.19
CA VAL A 127 -15.51 -17.15 6.47
C VAL A 127 -15.19 -15.68 6.25
N ARG A 128 -15.99 -14.79 6.82
CA ARG A 128 -15.77 -13.35 6.83
C ARG A 128 -15.52 -12.87 8.25
N ILE A 129 -14.32 -12.35 8.51
CA ILE A 129 -14.01 -11.57 9.70
C ILE A 129 -14.22 -10.10 9.34
N ASP A 130 -15.21 -9.46 9.92
CA ASP A 130 -15.56 -8.07 9.68
C ASP A 130 -15.49 -7.27 10.97
N GLY A 131 -14.54 -6.34 11.06
CA GLY A 131 -14.38 -5.55 12.26
C GLY A 131 -15.37 -4.40 12.42
N SER A 132 -16.34 -4.22 11.51
CA SER A 132 -17.35 -3.18 11.64
C SER A 132 -18.55 -3.59 12.50
N THR A 133 -18.99 -2.71 13.40
CA THR A 133 -20.26 -2.89 14.15
C THR A 133 -21.46 -2.52 13.28
N ALA A 134 -21.31 -1.51 12.40
CA ALA A 134 -22.29 -1.05 11.44
C ALA A 134 -22.41 -1.94 10.17
N ALA A 135 -23.10 -1.45 9.14
CA ALA A 135 -23.21 -2.12 7.86
C ALA A 135 -21.83 -2.28 7.20
N SER A 136 -21.64 -3.44 6.58
CA SER A 136 -20.37 -3.90 6.05
C SER A 136 -19.97 -3.15 4.76
N ALA A 137 -19.27 -2.03 4.91
CA ALA A 137 -18.65 -1.30 3.82
C ALA A 137 -17.15 -1.58 3.76
N VAL A 138 -16.60 -1.69 2.55
CA VAL A 138 -15.14 -1.70 2.32
C VAL A 138 -14.72 -0.24 2.10
N GLY A 139 -14.65 0.53 3.18
CA GLY A 139 -14.56 2.00 3.11
C GLY A 139 -13.16 2.60 3.05
N GLY A 140 -12.08 1.83 3.22
CA GLY A 140 -10.71 2.38 3.30
C GLY A 140 -10.46 3.32 4.49
N THR A 141 -11.46 3.55 5.34
CA THR A 141 -11.36 4.45 6.50
C THR A 141 -11.05 3.69 7.78
N PRO A 142 -10.15 4.20 8.66
CA PRO A 142 -9.89 3.59 9.96
C PRO A 142 -11.11 3.50 10.88
N ALA A 143 -12.13 4.33 10.69
CA ALA A 143 -13.35 4.37 11.51
C ALA A 143 -14.17 3.07 11.48
N LEU A 144 -14.02 2.24 10.44
CA LEU A 144 -14.68 0.95 10.35
C LEU A 144 -13.95 -0.16 11.14
N ARG A 145 -12.72 0.10 11.59
CA ARG A 145 -11.85 -0.89 12.24
C ARG A 145 -12.16 -1.01 13.73
N GLU A 146 -13.31 -1.57 14.08
CA GLU A 146 -13.79 -1.68 15.47
C GLU A 146 -13.50 -3.05 16.12
N LEU A 147 -12.83 -3.96 15.40
CA LEU A 147 -12.31 -5.22 15.96
C LEU A 147 -10.78 -5.18 15.96
N THR A 148 -10.19 -5.43 17.12
CA THR A 148 -8.75 -5.65 17.28
C THR A 148 -8.48 -7.12 17.53
N ILE A 149 -7.54 -7.72 16.79
CA ILE A 149 -7.05 -9.07 17.01
C ILE A 149 -5.55 -8.97 17.32
N GLN A 150 -5.14 -9.45 18.49
CA GLN A 150 -3.76 -9.28 18.96
C GLN A 150 -3.15 -10.56 19.52
N ASN A 151 -2.08 -11.06 18.88
CA ASN A 151 -1.30 -12.17 19.39
C ASN A 151 -0.10 -11.66 20.19
N LEU A 152 -0.07 -11.96 21.49
CA LEU A 152 0.97 -11.57 22.46
C LEU A 152 2.10 -12.59 22.57
N SER A 153 2.14 -13.58 21.67
CA SER A 153 3.19 -14.60 21.68
C SER A 153 4.57 -13.98 21.44
N THR A 154 5.56 -14.45 22.20
CA THR A 154 6.97 -14.17 21.97
C THR A 154 7.60 -15.12 20.93
N SER A 155 6.82 -16.06 20.38
CA SER A 155 7.26 -16.99 19.34
C SER A 155 7.60 -16.28 18.04
N THR A 156 8.78 -16.60 17.49
CA THR A 156 9.23 -16.18 16.17
C THR A 156 8.66 -17.03 15.02
N SER A 157 7.60 -17.79 15.25
CA SER A 157 6.89 -18.51 14.17
C SER A 157 5.39 -18.22 14.18
N SER A 158 4.96 -17.23 14.96
CA SER A 158 3.55 -16.92 15.17
C SER A 158 2.97 -16.02 14.08
N ALA A 159 1.69 -16.26 13.75
CA ALA A 159 0.82 -15.36 13.03
C ALA A 159 -0.25 -14.75 13.96
N VAL A 160 -0.89 -13.66 13.56
CA VAL A 160 -2.11 -13.20 14.25
C VAL A 160 -3.32 -13.92 13.69
N ILE A 161 -3.49 -13.86 12.37
CA ILE A 161 -4.55 -14.56 11.63
C ILE A 161 -3.90 -15.48 10.60
N HIS A 162 -4.36 -16.72 10.54
CA HIS A 162 -3.88 -17.72 9.59
C HIS A 162 -5.07 -18.36 8.86
N ILE A 163 -5.07 -18.23 7.53
CA ILE A 163 -5.95 -18.91 6.59
C ILE A 163 -5.11 -19.99 5.94
N GLY A 164 -5.31 -21.23 6.36
CA GLY A 164 -4.45 -22.36 6.07
C GLY A 164 -5.14 -23.44 5.25
N SER A 165 -4.47 -23.98 4.22
CA SER A 165 -4.84 -25.24 3.60
C SER A 165 -3.94 -26.37 4.14
N SER A 166 -4.53 -27.31 4.89
CA SER A 166 -3.84 -28.54 5.31
C SER A 166 -4.22 -29.73 4.45
N THR A 167 -5.48 -30.17 4.55
CA THR A 167 -6.03 -31.32 3.83
C THR A 167 -7.01 -30.91 2.76
N GLU A 168 -7.50 -29.66 2.83
CA GLU A 168 -8.49 -29.06 1.94
C GLU A 168 -8.11 -27.58 1.75
N SER A 169 -8.60 -26.95 0.68
CA SER A 169 -8.46 -25.52 0.42
C SER A 169 -9.28 -24.67 1.40
N SER A 170 -8.87 -23.43 1.63
CA SER A 170 -9.62 -22.41 2.36
C SER A 170 -10.06 -21.27 1.42
N ASN A 171 -11.12 -21.50 0.65
CA ASN A 171 -11.59 -20.57 -0.38
C ASN A 171 -12.58 -19.51 0.13
N GLY A 172 -12.59 -18.35 -0.52
CA GLY A 172 -13.61 -17.31 -0.33
C GLY A 172 -13.57 -16.65 1.05
N ASN A 173 -12.42 -16.74 1.74
CA ASN A 173 -12.25 -16.18 3.06
C ASN A 173 -11.89 -14.70 2.98
N THR A 174 -12.49 -13.89 3.86
CA THR A 174 -12.33 -12.44 3.89
C THR A 174 -11.94 -11.97 5.27
N VAL A 175 -10.87 -11.17 5.37
CA VAL A 175 -10.53 -10.38 6.55
C VAL A 175 -10.69 -8.92 6.17
N GLN A 176 -11.61 -8.22 6.83
CA GLN A 176 -11.88 -6.83 6.49
C GLN A 176 -12.13 -5.95 7.69
N ASN A 177 -11.74 -4.68 7.58
CA ASN A 177 -11.96 -3.68 8.61
C ASN A 177 -11.39 -4.13 9.99
N VAL A 178 -10.26 -4.82 10.05
CA VAL A 178 -9.69 -5.34 11.31
C VAL A 178 -8.40 -4.61 11.67
N ASN A 179 -8.17 -4.35 12.96
CA ASN A 179 -6.83 -4.04 13.47
C ASN A 179 -6.13 -5.34 13.85
N VAL A 180 -5.05 -5.67 13.16
CA VAL A 180 -4.25 -6.90 13.34
C VAL A 180 -2.91 -6.52 13.96
N ARG A 181 -2.64 -7.02 15.16
CA ARG A 181 -1.42 -6.67 15.91
C ARG A 181 -0.66 -7.91 16.35
N GLY A 182 0.61 -7.99 15.99
CA GLY A 182 1.54 -8.91 16.65
C GLY A 182 1.98 -8.39 18.01
N ASN A 183 2.94 -9.08 18.61
CA ASN A 183 3.53 -8.72 19.88
C ASN A 183 4.59 -7.62 19.70
N ASP A 184 5.52 -7.86 18.78
CA ASP A 184 6.68 -7.01 18.49
C ASP A 184 7.24 -7.31 17.09
N PRO A 185 7.81 -6.32 16.36
CA PRO A 185 8.41 -6.52 15.04
C PRO A 185 9.59 -7.50 14.99
N SER A 186 10.17 -7.89 16.13
CA SER A 186 11.21 -8.93 16.22
C SER A 186 10.67 -10.34 16.49
N GLN A 187 9.40 -10.45 16.91
CA GLN A 187 8.80 -11.71 17.37
C GLN A 187 7.77 -12.21 16.38
N THR A 188 6.63 -11.54 16.24
CA THR A 188 5.53 -12.04 15.39
C THR A 188 6.02 -12.17 13.95
N PHE A 189 5.94 -13.39 13.41
CA PHE A 189 6.44 -13.66 12.07
C PHE A 189 5.60 -12.96 11.02
N VAL A 190 4.28 -13.06 11.12
CA VAL A 190 3.38 -12.49 10.12
C VAL A 190 2.08 -11.98 10.74
N GLY A 191 1.55 -10.86 10.25
CA GLY A 191 0.23 -10.38 10.67
C GLY A 191 -0.87 -11.31 10.19
N ILE A 192 -1.03 -11.40 8.86
CA ILE A 192 -2.02 -12.25 8.19
C ILE A 192 -1.31 -13.20 7.22
N HIS A 193 -1.48 -14.50 7.41
CA HIS A 193 -0.92 -15.54 6.54
C HIS A 193 -2.01 -16.30 5.80
N VAL A 194 -1.88 -16.41 4.49
CA VAL A 194 -2.65 -17.29 3.60
C VAL A 194 -1.67 -18.31 3.01
N GLY A 195 -1.83 -19.59 3.30
CA GLY A 195 -0.85 -20.59 2.87
C GLY A 195 -1.09 -21.96 3.51
N GLY A 196 -0.02 -22.72 3.74
CA GLY A 196 -0.11 -24.09 4.24
C GLY A 196 -0.47 -24.18 5.72
N ALA A 197 -0.56 -25.41 6.23
CA ALA A 197 -0.87 -25.72 7.62
C ALA A 197 0.10 -25.11 8.65
N THR A 198 1.35 -24.86 8.24
CA THR A 198 2.38 -24.18 9.04
C THR A 198 2.50 -22.74 8.59
N VAL A 199 2.59 -21.81 9.54
CA VAL A 199 2.80 -20.39 9.21
C VAL A 199 4.10 -20.21 8.41
N GLY A 200 4.01 -19.53 7.26
CA GLY A 200 5.12 -19.33 6.31
C GLY A 200 5.30 -20.40 5.26
N SER A 201 4.54 -21.50 5.33
CA SER A 201 4.58 -22.53 4.29
C SER A 201 3.62 -22.21 3.15
N ALA A 202 3.98 -22.63 1.94
CA ALA A 202 3.08 -22.62 0.80
C ALA A 202 1.83 -23.47 1.06
N ALA A 203 0.71 -23.07 0.48
CA ALA A 203 -0.54 -23.79 0.51
C ALA A 203 -0.38 -25.26 0.06
N ALA A 204 -1.14 -26.18 0.65
CA ALA A 204 -1.23 -27.56 0.16
C ALA A 204 -2.21 -27.66 -1.03
N PHE A 205 -3.24 -26.80 -1.01
CA PHE A 205 -4.26 -26.64 -2.05
C PHE A 205 -4.49 -25.16 -2.28
N PRO A 206 -4.78 -24.69 -3.52
CA PRO A 206 -5.00 -23.27 -3.75
C PRO A 206 -6.09 -22.67 -2.85
N ASP A 207 -5.73 -21.60 -2.15
CA ASP A 207 -6.60 -20.84 -1.23
C ASP A 207 -7.25 -19.67 -1.97
N ASN A 208 -8.18 -19.98 -2.86
CA ASN A 208 -8.70 -19.05 -3.87
C ASN A 208 -9.65 -18.01 -3.28
N ASN A 209 -9.75 -16.87 -3.96
CA ASN A 209 -10.69 -15.79 -3.66
C ASN A 209 -10.52 -15.24 -2.24
N THR A 210 -9.29 -15.27 -1.71
CA THR A 210 -8.99 -14.70 -0.40
C THR A 210 -8.94 -13.18 -0.50
N ARG A 211 -9.62 -12.48 0.42
CA ARG A 211 -9.70 -11.02 0.45
C ARG A 211 -9.18 -10.47 1.77
N ILE A 212 -8.29 -9.48 1.70
CA ILE A 212 -7.75 -8.76 2.86
C ILE A 212 -7.94 -7.27 2.58
N GLU A 213 -8.92 -6.66 3.27
CA GLU A 213 -9.46 -5.35 2.86
C GLU A 213 -9.57 -4.37 4.02
N ASN A 214 -9.02 -3.16 3.87
CA ASN A 214 -9.10 -2.11 4.90
C ASN A 214 -8.64 -2.56 6.31
N CYS A 215 -7.64 -3.43 6.39
CA CYS A 215 -7.04 -3.83 7.66
C CYS A 215 -5.90 -2.88 8.05
N SER A 216 -5.67 -2.69 9.35
CA SER A 216 -4.39 -2.16 9.86
C SER A 216 -3.54 -3.32 10.33
N VAL A 217 -2.33 -3.50 9.79
CA VAL A 217 -1.43 -4.59 10.20
C VAL A 217 -0.14 -4.02 10.78
N GLN A 218 0.19 -4.41 12.01
CA GLN A 218 1.28 -3.82 12.79
C GLN A 218 2.01 -4.88 13.62
N LYS A 219 3.23 -4.54 14.05
CA LYS A 219 4.04 -5.32 15.02
C LYS A 219 4.38 -6.74 14.56
N SER A 220 4.82 -6.89 13.32
CA SER A 220 5.22 -8.17 12.76
C SER A 220 6.43 -8.03 11.85
N ARG A 221 7.10 -9.13 11.53
CA ARG A 221 8.18 -9.15 10.53
C ARG A 221 7.64 -9.00 9.13
N THR A 222 6.64 -9.80 8.77
CA THR A 222 5.87 -9.64 7.54
C THR A 222 4.46 -9.14 7.86
N GLY A 223 3.92 -8.22 7.08
CA GLY A 223 2.55 -7.72 7.28
C GLY A 223 1.53 -8.76 6.82
N ILE A 224 1.41 -8.88 5.50
CA ILE A 224 0.48 -9.79 4.83
C ILE A 224 1.30 -10.74 3.94
N MET A 225 1.02 -12.04 4.04
CA MET A 225 1.70 -13.07 3.26
C MET A 225 0.66 -14.00 2.63
N ALA A 226 0.69 -14.18 1.31
CA ALA A 226 -0.13 -15.11 0.56
C ALA A 226 0.75 -16.02 -0.31
N LEU A 227 0.79 -17.31 0.00
CA LEU A 227 1.66 -18.29 -0.64
C LEU A 227 0.82 -19.43 -1.23
N GLY A 228 0.59 -19.40 -2.54
CA GLY A 228 -0.01 -20.53 -3.26
C GLY A 228 0.95 -21.73 -3.37
N VAL A 229 0.43 -22.84 -3.89
CA VAL A 229 1.11 -24.15 -3.84
C VAL A 229 2.42 -24.15 -4.65
N SER A 230 2.34 -23.78 -5.93
CA SER A 230 3.50 -23.79 -6.84
C SER A 230 3.25 -22.94 -8.08
N PRO A 231 4.28 -22.68 -8.92
CA PRO A 231 4.10 -22.01 -10.21
C PRO A 231 3.10 -22.67 -11.17
N SER A 232 2.80 -23.96 -11.00
CA SER A 232 1.83 -24.70 -11.81
C SER A 232 0.47 -24.89 -11.14
N ASN A 233 0.35 -24.57 -9.85
CA ASN A 233 -0.86 -24.71 -9.06
C ASN A 233 -0.99 -23.52 -8.09
N MET A 234 -1.47 -22.40 -8.62
CA MET A 234 -1.45 -21.11 -7.94
C MET A 234 -2.76 -20.84 -7.20
N ASN A 235 -2.70 -19.93 -6.22
CA ASN A 235 -3.90 -19.24 -5.77
C ASN A 235 -4.47 -18.39 -6.91
N THR A 236 -5.79 -18.23 -6.93
CA THR A 236 -6.50 -17.34 -7.87
C THR A 236 -7.39 -16.36 -7.11
N GLY A 237 -7.58 -15.16 -7.63
CA GLY A 237 -8.55 -14.21 -7.10
C GLY A 237 -8.18 -13.59 -5.74
N THR A 238 -6.89 -13.63 -5.36
CA THR A 238 -6.40 -12.95 -4.16
C THR A 238 -6.57 -11.43 -4.29
N VAL A 239 -7.17 -10.78 -3.30
CA VAL A 239 -7.33 -9.33 -3.24
C VAL A 239 -6.77 -8.79 -1.93
N ILE A 240 -5.76 -7.93 -2.01
CA ILE A 240 -5.14 -7.23 -0.89
C ILE A 240 -5.27 -5.74 -1.16
N THR A 241 -6.31 -5.11 -0.59
CA THR A 241 -6.64 -3.72 -0.94
C THR A 241 -6.93 -2.80 0.24
N ARG A 242 -6.53 -1.53 0.11
CA ARG A 242 -6.82 -0.48 1.10
C ARG A 242 -6.29 -0.75 2.51
N ASN A 243 -5.29 -1.62 2.63
CA ASN A 243 -4.70 -1.93 3.93
C ASN A 243 -3.68 -0.87 4.34
N ASP A 244 -3.53 -0.69 5.64
CA ASP A 244 -2.56 0.21 6.25
C ASP A 244 -1.50 -0.59 7.01
N LEU A 245 -0.29 -0.59 6.46
CA LEU A 245 0.93 -1.19 6.97
C LEU A 245 2.01 -0.12 7.18
N SER A 246 1.62 1.14 7.39
CA SER A 246 2.52 2.31 7.41
C SER A 246 2.98 2.75 8.80
N ALA A 247 2.70 1.94 9.82
CA ALA A 247 3.15 2.21 11.18
C ALA A 247 4.69 2.16 11.28
N THR A 248 5.27 3.00 12.15
CA THR A 248 6.71 3.13 12.33
C THR A 248 7.15 2.69 13.73
N GLY A 249 8.48 2.64 13.96
CA GLY A 249 9.08 2.38 15.27
C GLY A 249 8.67 1.02 15.86
N ALA A 250 8.23 1.00 17.11
CA ALA A 250 7.81 -0.23 17.80
C ALA A 250 6.52 -0.86 17.26
N SER A 251 5.79 -0.16 16.38
CA SER A 251 4.55 -0.68 15.77
C SER A 251 4.72 -1.12 14.32
N ARG A 252 5.94 -1.02 13.77
CA ARG A 252 6.18 -1.27 12.34
C ARG A 252 5.95 -2.70 11.91
N VAL A 253 5.83 -2.88 10.59
CA VAL A 253 6.16 -4.13 9.92
C VAL A 253 7.65 -4.06 9.54
N ARG A 254 8.45 -5.06 9.92
CA ARG A 254 9.93 -4.94 9.88
C ARG A 254 10.56 -5.26 8.51
N ASP A 255 10.24 -6.43 7.96
CA ASP A 255 11.00 -7.03 6.85
C ASP A 255 10.26 -6.90 5.51
N THR A 256 8.97 -7.26 5.48
CA THR A 256 8.20 -7.21 4.23
C THR A 256 6.77 -6.77 4.50
N GLY A 257 6.31 -5.74 3.80
CA GLY A 257 4.93 -5.28 3.93
C GLY A 257 3.95 -6.34 3.44
N ILE A 258 3.98 -6.61 2.14
CA ILE A 258 3.12 -7.59 1.47
C ILE A 258 3.99 -8.58 0.68
N LEU A 259 3.80 -9.88 0.91
CA LEU A 259 4.42 -10.95 0.13
C LEU A 259 3.32 -11.77 -0.56
N VAL A 260 3.35 -11.86 -1.88
CA VAL A 260 2.48 -12.72 -2.69
C VAL A 260 3.35 -13.63 -3.55
N ASN A 261 3.15 -14.94 -3.44
CA ASN A 261 3.88 -15.92 -4.25
C ASN A 261 2.95 -17.04 -4.71
N ASN A 262 3.21 -17.57 -5.90
CA ASN A 262 2.37 -18.57 -6.57
C ASN A 262 0.91 -18.12 -6.70
N ASP A 263 0.70 -16.97 -7.34
CA ASP A 263 -0.63 -16.36 -7.51
C ASP A 263 -0.90 -15.98 -8.98
N ASP A 264 -2.14 -16.22 -9.42
CA ASP A 264 -2.68 -15.90 -10.74
C ASP A 264 -3.82 -14.89 -10.63
N GLY A 265 -3.61 -13.70 -11.17
CA GLY A 265 -4.64 -12.67 -11.20
C GLY A 265 -4.80 -11.89 -9.90
N GLY A 266 -3.85 -12.00 -8.96
CA GLY A 266 -3.88 -11.26 -7.71
C GLY A 266 -3.96 -9.74 -7.89
N GLN A 267 -4.64 -9.08 -6.95
CA GLN A 267 -4.80 -7.64 -6.91
C GLN A 267 -4.21 -7.07 -5.63
N ILE A 268 -3.12 -6.32 -5.74
CA ILE A 268 -2.47 -5.63 -4.63
C ILE A 268 -2.64 -4.14 -4.87
N SER A 269 -3.67 -3.53 -4.28
CA SER A 269 -4.05 -2.17 -4.66
C SER A 269 -4.41 -1.22 -3.53
N GLN A 270 -4.08 0.06 -3.69
CA GLN A 270 -4.49 1.12 -2.74
C GLN A 270 -4.01 0.88 -1.30
N ASN A 271 -2.95 0.11 -1.10
CA ASN A 271 -2.37 -0.10 0.22
C ASN A 271 -1.41 1.04 0.57
N SER A 272 -1.35 1.39 1.85
CA SER A 272 -0.34 2.28 2.41
C SER A 272 0.70 1.47 3.16
N LEU A 273 1.96 1.53 2.74
CA LEU A 273 3.07 0.79 3.33
C LEU A 273 4.17 1.77 3.73
N GLY A 274 4.80 1.53 4.87
CA GLY A 274 5.93 2.34 5.28
C GLY A 274 6.49 2.03 6.65
N GLY A 275 7.60 2.68 6.97
CA GLY A 275 8.33 2.40 8.21
C GLY A 275 8.93 1.00 8.26
N ILE A 276 9.17 0.39 7.09
CA ILE A 276 9.75 -0.94 6.97
C ILE A 276 11.26 -0.79 7.06
N ASP A 277 11.84 -1.13 8.21
CA ASP A 277 13.27 -1.02 8.45
C ASP A 277 13.82 -2.29 9.09
N SER A 278 15.02 -2.67 8.69
CA SER A 278 15.80 -3.76 9.30
C SER A 278 16.78 -3.25 10.36
N THR A 279 16.53 -2.09 10.99
CA THR A 279 17.47 -1.50 11.95
C THR A 279 17.82 -2.49 13.06
N GLY A 280 19.12 -2.81 13.14
CA GLY A 280 19.69 -3.75 14.12
C GLY A 280 19.55 -5.23 13.75
N VAL A 281 19.14 -5.57 12.53
CA VAL A 281 18.93 -6.95 12.06
C VAL A 281 19.41 -7.13 10.62
N SER A 282 20.05 -8.25 10.34
CA SER A 282 20.62 -8.59 9.02
C SER A 282 19.59 -9.21 8.07
N THR A 283 18.75 -8.39 7.43
CA THR A 283 17.75 -8.83 6.44
C THR A 283 17.44 -7.74 5.41
N ASP A 284 17.07 -8.19 4.21
CA ASP A 284 16.49 -7.32 3.18
C ASP A 284 15.13 -6.79 3.63
N THR A 285 14.80 -5.59 3.18
CA THR A 285 13.48 -4.99 3.39
C THR A 285 12.75 -4.74 2.08
N ILE A 286 11.46 -5.09 2.03
CA ILE A 286 10.66 -4.96 0.81
C ILE A 286 9.28 -4.41 1.16
N GLY A 287 8.83 -3.38 0.43
CA GLY A 287 7.44 -2.92 0.52
C GLY A 287 6.48 -4.02 0.06
N ILE A 288 6.50 -4.30 -1.25
CA ILE A 288 5.69 -5.36 -1.87
C ILE A 288 6.61 -6.33 -2.62
N ALA A 289 6.55 -7.61 -2.26
CA ALA A 289 7.23 -8.70 -2.94
C ALA A 289 6.21 -9.59 -3.67
N ALA A 290 6.35 -9.75 -4.98
CA ALA A 290 5.45 -10.54 -5.82
C ALA A 290 6.23 -11.53 -6.69
N GLY A 291 6.09 -12.83 -6.39
CA GLY A 291 6.69 -13.91 -7.19
C GLY A 291 8.17 -14.20 -6.92
N ALA A 292 8.80 -13.45 -6.02
CA ALA A 292 10.14 -13.72 -5.51
C ALA A 292 10.31 -13.02 -4.15
N SER A 293 11.31 -13.44 -3.38
CA SER A 293 11.65 -12.86 -2.07
C SER A 293 13.14 -12.59 -1.88
N ALA A 294 13.98 -12.96 -2.86
CA ALA A 294 15.42 -12.72 -2.83
C ALA A 294 15.74 -11.44 -3.61
N LEU A 295 16.41 -10.49 -2.96
CA LEU A 295 16.78 -9.21 -3.56
C LEU A 295 18.31 -9.07 -3.59
N SER A 296 18.89 -9.05 -4.78
CA SER A 296 20.33 -8.92 -4.97
C SER A 296 20.64 -8.50 -6.40
N ALA A 297 21.76 -7.80 -6.61
CA ALA A 297 22.32 -7.46 -7.91
C ALA A 297 22.45 -8.65 -8.88
N THR A 298 22.55 -9.87 -8.33
CA THR A 298 22.68 -11.12 -9.11
C THR A 298 21.46 -12.03 -8.98
N THR A 299 20.34 -11.57 -8.40
CA THR A 299 19.13 -12.40 -8.31
C THR A 299 18.71 -12.83 -9.71
N THR A 300 18.64 -14.14 -9.89
CA THR A 300 18.06 -14.77 -11.08
C THR A 300 17.12 -15.88 -10.63
N THR A 301 16.05 -16.10 -11.39
CA THR A 301 15.19 -17.28 -11.19
C THR A 301 14.83 -17.86 -12.56
N THR A 302 14.67 -19.19 -12.61
CA THR A 302 14.20 -19.90 -13.81
C THR A 302 12.69 -19.82 -13.97
N THR A 303 11.95 -19.52 -12.89
CA THR A 303 10.50 -19.36 -12.89
C THR A 303 10.13 -18.36 -11.80
N GLY A 304 9.44 -17.28 -12.16
CA GLY A 304 8.83 -16.38 -11.17
C GLY A 304 7.65 -17.04 -10.48
N GLY A 305 7.08 -16.38 -9.49
CA GLY A 305 5.94 -16.92 -8.75
C GLY A 305 4.61 -16.25 -9.05
N VAL A 306 4.54 -15.26 -9.94
CA VAL A 306 3.28 -14.58 -10.26
C VAL A 306 3.02 -14.49 -11.76
N LYS A 307 1.74 -14.56 -12.12
CA LYS A 307 1.25 -14.28 -13.46
C LYS A 307 -0.06 -13.50 -13.37
N ASN A 308 -0.31 -12.62 -14.35
CA ASN A 308 -1.52 -11.78 -14.41
C ASN A 308 -1.76 -10.91 -13.17
N ILE A 309 -0.71 -10.65 -12.35
CA ILE A 309 -0.87 -9.86 -11.13
C ILE A 309 -0.97 -8.37 -11.45
N SER A 310 -1.76 -7.66 -10.67
CA SER A 310 -1.87 -6.20 -10.68
C SER A 310 -1.36 -5.62 -9.35
N ILE A 311 -0.38 -4.73 -9.42
CA ILE A 311 0.13 -3.97 -8.27
C ILE A 311 -0.14 -2.50 -8.57
N GLU A 312 -1.22 -1.95 -8.01
CA GLU A 312 -1.77 -0.68 -8.48
C GLU A 312 -2.10 0.31 -7.38
N ARG A 313 -1.73 1.59 -7.56
CA ARG A 313 -2.13 2.67 -6.64
C ARG A 313 -1.68 2.46 -5.19
N ASN A 314 -0.59 1.72 -4.97
CA ASN A 314 -0.02 1.59 -3.63
C ASN A 314 0.87 2.79 -3.33
N ARG A 315 0.80 3.28 -2.09
CA ARG A 315 1.74 4.25 -1.54
C ARG A 315 2.76 3.49 -0.69
N ILE A 316 4.03 3.60 -1.04
CA ILE A 316 5.12 2.95 -0.34
C ILE A 316 6.12 4.02 0.06
N SER A 317 6.30 4.24 1.36
CA SER A 317 7.19 5.29 1.88
C SER A 317 8.05 4.79 3.04
N GLY A 318 9.38 4.93 2.94
CA GLY A 318 10.27 4.56 4.05
C GLY A 318 10.48 3.05 4.13
N VAL A 319 11.26 2.52 3.18
CA VAL A 319 11.76 1.14 3.19
C VAL A 319 13.29 1.22 3.32
N SER A 320 13.82 0.81 4.47
CA SER A 320 15.25 0.93 4.81
C SER A 320 15.89 -0.43 4.97
N GLY A 321 16.92 -0.71 4.18
CA GLY A 321 17.82 -1.85 4.38
C GLY A 321 19.06 -1.38 5.10
N ASP A 322 19.16 -1.71 6.38
CA ASP A 322 20.28 -1.32 7.24
C ASP A 322 21.30 -2.47 7.33
N THR A 323 22.49 -2.16 7.82
CA THR A 323 23.53 -3.15 8.13
C THR A 323 23.96 -3.97 6.91
N SER A 324 24.07 -3.31 5.75
CA SER A 324 24.56 -3.83 4.47
C SER A 324 23.60 -4.63 3.59
N PHE A 325 22.30 -4.65 3.91
CA PHE A 325 21.28 -5.41 3.18
C PHE A 325 20.50 -4.58 2.16
N SER A 326 19.76 -5.25 1.28
CA SER A 326 19.01 -4.61 0.21
C SER A 326 17.70 -3.98 0.69
N ALA A 327 17.18 -3.05 -0.12
CA ALA A 327 15.86 -2.48 0.08
C ALA A 327 15.11 -2.35 -1.24
N ALA A 328 13.83 -2.73 -1.30
CA ALA A 328 13.00 -2.48 -2.47
C ALA A 328 11.63 -1.91 -2.14
N GLY A 329 11.16 -0.94 -2.90
CA GLY A 329 9.76 -0.53 -2.84
C GLY A 329 8.85 -1.67 -3.33
N ILE A 330 9.05 -2.08 -4.59
CA ILE A 330 8.38 -3.24 -5.19
C ILE A 330 9.42 -4.19 -5.75
N LEU A 331 9.32 -5.48 -5.43
CA LEU A 331 10.06 -6.56 -6.05
C LEU A 331 9.07 -7.47 -6.80
N ILE A 332 9.33 -7.75 -8.08
CA ILE A 332 8.44 -8.58 -8.89
C ILE A 332 9.19 -9.59 -9.78
N ALA A 333 8.73 -10.84 -9.81
CA ALA A 333 9.23 -11.90 -10.68
C ALA A 333 8.08 -12.66 -11.36
N GLY A 334 7.95 -12.47 -12.68
CA GLY A 334 6.88 -13.08 -13.47
C GLY A 334 7.19 -14.49 -13.99
N ILE A 335 6.14 -15.21 -14.38
CA ILE A 335 6.24 -16.46 -15.14
C ILE A 335 6.23 -16.20 -16.64
N SER A 336 6.86 -17.08 -17.41
CA SER A 336 6.88 -17.04 -18.87
C SER A 336 5.48 -17.10 -19.49
N GLY A 337 5.31 -16.42 -20.63
CA GLY A 337 4.07 -16.42 -21.42
C GLY A 337 2.91 -15.63 -20.82
N ASN A 338 3.11 -14.92 -19.70
CA ASN A 338 2.08 -14.15 -19.03
C ASN A 338 2.55 -12.71 -18.78
N THR A 339 1.61 -11.82 -18.48
CA THR A 339 1.90 -10.41 -18.24
C THR A 339 1.46 -9.96 -16.87
N ASN A 340 2.37 -9.37 -16.11
CA ASN A 340 2.09 -8.68 -14.85
C ASN A 340 2.05 -7.16 -15.09
N THR A 341 1.26 -6.44 -14.31
CA THR A 341 1.14 -4.97 -14.40
C THR A 341 1.44 -4.34 -13.05
N VAL A 342 2.37 -3.38 -13.05
CA VAL A 342 2.68 -2.50 -11.91
C VAL A 342 2.37 -1.09 -12.36
N ALA A 343 1.35 -0.46 -11.79
CA ALA A 343 0.89 0.83 -12.28
C ALA A 343 0.44 1.82 -11.22
N ASN A 344 0.59 3.12 -11.50
CA ASN A 344 0.18 4.21 -10.59
C ASN A 344 0.71 4.03 -9.16
N ASN A 345 1.85 3.38 -8.92
CA ASN A 345 2.37 3.32 -7.55
C ASN A 345 3.19 4.58 -7.25
N MET A 346 3.07 5.09 -6.03
CA MET A 346 3.93 6.16 -5.52
C MET A 346 4.91 5.55 -4.53
N ILE A 347 6.20 5.57 -4.88
CA ILE A 347 7.27 4.90 -4.13
C ILE A 347 8.33 5.93 -3.74
N SER A 348 8.49 6.18 -2.44
CA SER A 348 9.47 7.11 -1.91
C SER A 348 10.24 6.55 -0.70
N GLY A 349 11.37 7.17 -0.39
CA GLY A 349 12.12 6.84 0.83
C GLY A 349 12.64 5.40 0.88
N VAL A 350 12.89 4.77 -0.27
CA VAL A 350 13.61 3.50 -0.34
C VAL A 350 15.10 3.79 -0.23
N ILE A 351 15.74 3.29 0.82
CA ILE A 351 17.16 3.55 1.10
C ILE A 351 17.83 2.29 1.62
N SER A 352 19.10 2.09 1.26
CA SER A 352 19.88 1.02 1.86
C SER A 352 21.36 1.33 1.76
N ASP A 353 22.08 0.82 2.75
CA ASP A 353 23.53 0.89 2.83
C ASP A 353 24.20 -0.39 2.27
N GLY A 354 23.53 -1.02 1.30
CA GLY A 354 23.85 -2.31 0.70
C GLY A 354 25.31 -2.52 0.30
N THR A 355 25.86 -3.68 0.67
CA THR A 355 27.22 -4.11 0.30
C THR A 355 27.20 -5.27 -0.69
N SER A 356 28.12 -6.23 -0.63
CA SER A 356 28.38 -7.21 -1.68
C SER A 356 27.15 -8.00 -2.13
N GLY A 357 26.51 -7.53 -3.19
CA GLY A 357 25.33 -8.15 -3.80
C GLY A 357 24.03 -7.43 -3.44
N ASP A 358 24.05 -6.53 -2.46
CA ASP A 358 22.89 -5.86 -1.92
C ASP A 358 22.71 -4.46 -2.49
N LEU A 359 21.48 -4.05 -2.77
CA LEU A 359 21.20 -2.74 -3.36
C LEU A 359 19.84 -2.18 -2.95
N PRO A 360 19.68 -0.84 -2.92
CA PRO A 360 18.38 -0.21 -2.90
C PRO A 360 17.80 -0.05 -4.31
N ALA A 361 16.52 -0.38 -4.47
CA ALA A 361 15.77 -0.14 -5.70
C ALA A 361 14.33 0.36 -5.45
N GLY A 362 13.87 1.36 -6.20
CA GLY A 362 12.46 1.76 -6.14
C GLY A 362 11.55 0.61 -6.60
N ILE A 363 11.78 0.14 -7.83
CA ILE A 363 11.19 -1.08 -8.39
C ILE A 363 12.31 -2.03 -8.82
N PHE A 364 12.22 -3.29 -8.41
CA PHE A 364 13.13 -4.37 -8.77
C PHE A 364 12.40 -5.47 -9.56
N VAL A 365 12.70 -5.58 -10.85
CA VAL A 365 12.16 -6.64 -11.71
C VAL A 365 13.17 -7.77 -11.79
N VAL A 366 12.82 -8.93 -11.28
CA VAL A 366 13.60 -10.16 -11.46
C VAL A 366 13.30 -10.73 -12.83
N GLY A 367 14.28 -10.72 -13.72
CA GLY A 367 14.10 -11.16 -15.09
C GLY A 367 14.02 -12.68 -15.25
N VAL A 368 12.87 -13.13 -15.76
CA VAL A 368 12.64 -14.52 -16.18
C VAL A 368 12.41 -14.56 -17.68
N THR A 369 13.09 -15.46 -18.38
CA THR A 369 12.98 -15.57 -19.84
C THR A 369 11.53 -15.81 -20.27
N GLY A 370 11.04 -14.97 -21.18
CA GLY A 370 9.67 -15.04 -21.68
C GLY A 370 8.59 -14.51 -20.73
N SER A 371 8.95 -14.02 -19.53
CA SER A 371 8.01 -13.28 -18.68
C SER A 371 7.81 -11.86 -19.20
N THR A 372 6.65 -11.27 -18.95
CA THR A 372 6.36 -9.87 -19.28
C THR A 372 5.94 -9.08 -18.04
N THR A 373 6.57 -7.93 -17.83
CA THR A 373 6.19 -6.96 -16.79
C THR A 373 5.93 -5.60 -17.43
N ARG A 374 4.72 -5.07 -17.25
CA ARG A 374 4.35 -3.70 -17.63
C ARG A 374 4.54 -2.79 -16.42
N LEU A 375 5.32 -1.74 -16.60
CA LEU A 375 5.45 -0.64 -15.65
C LEU A 375 4.81 0.57 -16.29
N TYR A 376 3.66 1.00 -15.78
CA TYR A 376 2.92 2.15 -16.33
C TYR A 376 2.65 3.20 -15.27
N TYR A 377 2.93 4.48 -15.55
CA TYR A 377 2.54 5.56 -14.65
C TYR A 377 3.05 5.41 -13.20
N ASN A 378 4.14 4.71 -12.93
CA ASN A 378 4.67 4.69 -11.57
C ASN A 378 5.45 5.99 -11.32
N SER A 379 5.30 6.57 -10.13
CA SER A 379 6.15 7.65 -9.66
C SER A 379 7.09 7.11 -8.59
N VAL A 380 8.39 7.09 -8.90
CA VAL A 380 9.44 6.62 -8.00
C VAL A 380 10.36 7.79 -7.68
N SER A 381 10.58 8.06 -6.40
CA SER A 381 11.50 9.09 -5.92
C SER A 381 12.44 8.51 -4.86
N MET A 382 13.69 8.28 -5.25
CA MET A 382 14.74 7.84 -4.34
C MET A 382 15.55 9.04 -3.86
N THR A 383 15.47 9.36 -2.57
CA THR A 383 16.17 10.52 -1.98
C THR A 383 16.96 10.11 -0.73
N GLY A 384 17.92 10.93 -0.33
CA GLY A 384 18.65 10.79 0.94
C GLY A 384 20.06 10.23 0.82
N ASP A 385 20.79 10.28 1.95
CA ASP A 385 22.13 9.71 2.08
C ASP A 385 22.06 8.21 2.36
N ARG A 386 22.69 7.41 1.50
CA ARG A 386 22.68 5.95 1.60
C ARG A 386 23.68 5.42 2.62
N ASN A 387 24.55 6.24 3.20
CA ASN A 387 25.63 5.79 4.09
C ASN A 387 25.23 5.76 5.58
N LEU A 388 23.95 5.52 5.91
CA LEU A 388 23.41 5.76 7.25
C LEU A 388 24.13 4.98 8.36
N LEU A 389 24.68 3.79 8.08
CA LEU A 389 25.30 2.91 9.08
C LEU A 389 26.55 2.17 8.59
N LEU A 390 27.07 2.49 7.40
CA LEU A 390 28.25 1.82 6.85
C LEU A 390 29.54 2.25 7.57
N THR A 391 30.37 1.25 7.89
CA THR A 391 31.74 1.51 8.34
C THR A 391 32.51 2.25 7.25
N PRO A 392 33.25 3.33 7.56
CA PRO A 392 34.04 4.05 6.57
C PRO A 392 35.02 3.13 5.84
N GLY A 393 35.04 3.19 4.50
CA GLY A 393 35.90 2.33 3.67
C GLY A 393 35.22 1.06 3.13
N THR A 394 34.01 0.72 3.60
CA THR A 394 33.27 -0.42 3.07
C THR A 394 32.65 -0.11 1.71
N ALA A 395 32.90 -0.98 0.73
CA ALA A 395 32.36 -0.88 -0.62
C ALA A 395 30.83 -0.91 -0.62
N GLN A 396 30.21 0.19 -1.05
CA GLN A 396 28.76 0.30 -1.19
C GLN A 396 28.32 0.08 -2.64
N TYR A 397 27.21 -0.63 -2.82
CA TYR A 397 26.61 -0.86 -4.14
C TYR A 397 25.86 0.36 -4.67
N PRO A 398 25.58 0.42 -5.98
CA PRO A 398 24.80 1.51 -6.55
C PRO A 398 23.31 1.43 -6.18
N SER A 399 22.58 2.54 -6.35
CA SER A 399 21.12 2.59 -6.22
C SER A 399 20.42 2.79 -7.56
N TYR A 400 19.18 2.32 -7.66
CA TYR A 400 18.42 2.29 -8.91
C TYR A 400 16.95 2.63 -8.70
N ALA A 401 16.43 3.71 -9.29
CA ALA A 401 14.98 3.95 -9.26
C ALA A 401 14.20 2.79 -9.91
N LEU A 402 14.74 2.25 -11.01
CA LEU A 402 14.38 0.95 -11.58
C LEU A 402 15.59 0.04 -11.74
N ALA A 403 15.54 -1.16 -11.17
CA ALA A 403 16.51 -2.23 -11.40
C ALA A 403 15.85 -3.43 -12.12
N ILE A 404 16.53 -3.97 -13.13
CA ILE A 404 16.10 -5.18 -13.84
C ILE A 404 17.23 -6.21 -13.82
N SER A 405 17.03 -7.33 -13.11
CA SER A 405 18.00 -8.42 -13.04
C SER A 405 17.64 -9.58 -13.96
N GLY A 406 18.38 -10.69 -13.89
CA GLY A 406 17.98 -11.94 -14.56
C GLY A 406 18.17 -11.97 -16.07
N ALA A 407 17.49 -12.92 -16.73
CA ALA A 407 17.73 -13.28 -18.12
C ALA A 407 16.56 -12.87 -19.03
N SER A 408 16.72 -11.72 -19.68
CA SER A 408 15.92 -11.22 -20.81
C SER A 408 14.39 -11.26 -20.62
N PRO A 409 13.85 -10.73 -19.50
CA PRO A 409 12.40 -10.51 -19.40
C PRO A 409 11.95 -9.51 -20.48
N THR A 410 10.67 -9.58 -20.84
CA THR A 410 10.03 -8.46 -21.55
C THR A 410 9.61 -7.43 -20.52
N VAL A 411 10.13 -6.21 -20.66
CA VAL A 411 9.72 -5.09 -19.81
C VAL A 411 9.17 -3.99 -20.72
N GLU A 412 7.95 -3.56 -20.43
CA GLU A 412 7.31 -2.45 -21.12
C GLU A 412 7.19 -1.27 -20.16
N LEU A 413 7.82 -0.15 -20.51
CA LEU A 413 7.86 1.06 -19.68
C LEU A 413 7.15 2.18 -20.44
N ARG A 414 6.07 2.68 -19.87
CA ARG A 414 5.34 3.84 -20.39
C ARG A 414 4.97 4.79 -19.26
N ASN A 415 5.17 6.09 -19.47
CA ASN A 415 4.67 7.16 -18.60
C ASN A 415 5.13 7.06 -17.15
N ASN A 416 6.24 6.39 -16.85
CA ASN A 416 6.77 6.35 -15.48
C ASN A 416 7.66 7.54 -15.21
N ILE A 417 7.73 7.95 -13.94
CA ILE A 417 8.78 8.81 -13.42
C ILE A 417 9.73 7.94 -12.59
N PHE A 418 11.00 7.91 -12.96
CA PHE A 418 12.07 7.29 -12.19
C PHE A 418 13.08 8.37 -11.79
N ALA A 419 12.81 8.96 -10.62
CA ALA A 419 13.60 10.04 -10.03
C ALA A 419 14.53 9.54 -8.94
N THR A 420 15.79 9.98 -8.97
CA THR A 420 16.74 9.75 -7.88
C THR A 420 17.65 10.95 -7.64
N SER A 421 17.78 11.32 -6.37
CA SER A 421 18.76 12.28 -5.86
C SER A 421 19.59 11.68 -4.74
N GLN A 422 19.62 10.35 -4.64
CA GLN A 422 20.38 9.66 -3.60
C GLN A 422 21.88 9.91 -3.76
N PHE A 423 22.55 10.10 -2.63
CA PHE A 423 23.97 10.31 -2.59
C PHE A 423 24.64 9.41 -1.55
N ASN A 424 25.95 9.31 -1.64
CA ASN A 424 26.80 8.70 -0.62
C ASN A 424 27.70 9.80 -0.03
N SER A 425 27.50 10.13 1.24
CA SER A 425 28.33 11.13 1.95
C SER A 425 29.80 10.72 2.11
N ASN A 426 30.13 9.44 1.94
CA ASN A 426 31.48 8.87 1.94
C ASN A 426 31.96 8.48 0.52
N ALA A 427 31.58 9.26 -0.50
CA ALA A 427 31.92 8.99 -1.90
C ALA A 427 33.44 8.83 -2.15
N ALA A 428 34.30 9.48 -1.37
CA ALA A 428 35.75 9.36 -1.50
C ALA A 428 36.26 7.92 -1.26
N SER A 429 35.64 7.20 -0.33
CA SER A 429 35.92 5.77 -0.10
C SER A 429 35.16 4.85 -1.04
N ASN A 430 34.13 5.36 -1.72
CA ASN A 430 33.16 4.58 -2.49
C ASN A 430 32.82 5.23 -3.84
N PRO A 431 33.80 5.41 -4.74
CA PRO A 431 33.58 6.12 -6.01
C PRO A 431 32.56 5.43 -6.92
N ASN A 432 32.33 4.13 -6.73
CA ASN A 432 31.40 3.31 -7.52
C ASN A 432 29.98 3.24 -6.93
N ALA A 433 29.73 3.87 -5.78
CA ALA A 433 28.42 3.95 -5.15
C ALA A 433 27.58 5.07 -5.81
N LYS A 434 27.25 4.84 -7.08
CA LYS A 434 26.48 5.75 -7.93
C LYS A 434 24.98 5.55 -7.77
N SER A 435 24.20 6.49 -8.29
CA SER A 435 22.74 6.43 -8.35
C SER A 435 22.28 6.57 -9.79
N TYR A 436 21.34 5.72 -10.20
CA TYR A 436 20.84 5.64 -11.56
C TYR A 436 19.31 5.71 -11.59
N ALA A 437 18.75 6.37 -12.59
CA ALA A 437 17.32 6.29 -12.85
C ALA A 437 16.92 4.85 -13.27
N VAL A 438 17.76 4.21 -14.09
CA VAL A 438 17.55 2.82 -14.55
C VAL A 438 18.86 2.06 -14.58
N GLY A 439 18.84 0.82 -14.08
CA GLY A 439 19.91 -0.17 -14.22
C GLY A 439 19.39 -1.52 -14.65
N MET A 440 20.15 -2.24 -15.47
CA MET A 440 19.82 -3.62 -15.82
C MET A 440 21.04 -4.53 -16.01
N THR A 441 20.86 -5.83 -15.78
CA THR A 441 21.87 -6.86 -16.09
C THR A 441 21.96 -7.17 -17.58
N ALA A 442 20.92 -6.88 -18.35
CA ALA A 442 20.91 -7.10 -19.79
C ALA A 442 21.88 -6.16 -20.52
N ALA A 443 22.54 -6.68 -21.55
CA ALA A 443 23.35 -5.91 -22.51
C ALA A 443 22.74 -5.96 -23.94
N ALA A 444 21.58 -6.59 -24.08
CA ALA A 444 20.81 -6.69 -25.32
C ALA A 444 19.35 -6.29 -25.03
N PHE A 445 18.76 -5.50 -25.92
CA PHE A 445 17.55 -4.72 -25.62
C PHE A 445 16.32 -5.15 -26.42
N ALA A 446 16.34 -6.30 -27.09
CA ALA A 446 15.22 -6.76 -27.93
C ALA A 446 13.88 -6.89 -27.17
N ASN A 447 13.95 -7.15 -25.86
CA ASN A 447 12.79 -7.31 -24.98
C ASN A 447 12.58 -6.09 -24.05
N PHE A 448 13.30 -5.00 -24.28
CA PHE A 448 13.20 -3.78 -23.49
C PHE A 448 12.44 -2.71 -24.28
N ASN A 449 11.16 -2.55 -23.99
CA ASN A 449 10.28 -1.63 -24.69
C ASN A 449 10.01 -0.39 -23.83
N SER A 450 10.88 0.62 -23.92
CA SER A 450 10.76 1.89 -23.19
C SER A 450 10.37 3.03 -24.13
N ASN A 451 9.45 3.90 -23.70
CA ASN A 451 9.11 5.18 -24.34
C ASN A 451 8.23 6.04 -23.40
N TYR A 452 8.22 7.36 -23.57
CA TYR A 452 7.38 8.31 -22.81
C TYR A 452 7.58 8.24 -21.29
N ASN A 453 8.78 7.97 -20.80
CA ASN A 453 9.10 8.01 -19.37
C ASN A 453 9.87 9.27 -19.03
N ASP A 454 9.93 9.63 -17.76
CA ASP A 454 10.85 10.63 -17.23
C ASP A 454 11.92 9.94 -16.39
N PHE A 455 13.17 10.12 -16.77
CA PHE A 455 14.33 9.54 -16.10
C PHE A 455 15.17 10.68 -15.55
N TRP A 456 15.13 10.88 -14.24
CA TRP A 456 15.82 11.99 -13.61
C TRP A 456 16.75 11.50 -12.53
N SER A 457 18.06 11.56 -12.79
CA SER A 457 19.08 11.37 -11.78
C SER A 457 19.85 12.67 -11.56
N THR A 458 20.21 12.96 -10.31
CA THR A 458 20.90 14.21 -9.96
C THR A 458 21.73 14.07 -8.69
N GLY A 459 22.53 15.10 -8.40
CA GLY A 459 23.36 15.18 -7.20
C GLY A 459 24.75 14.57 -7.39
N SER A 460 25.52 14.49 -6.30
CA SER A 460 26.94 14.14 -6.35
C SER A 460 27.23 12.67 -6.73
N SER A 461 26.23 11.80 -6.62
CA SER A 461 26.34 10.38 -6.95
C SER A 461 25.67 10.01 -8.27
N ASP A 462 25.16 10.98 -9.03
CA ASP A 462 24.54 10.77 -10.33
C ASP A 462 25.49 10.08 -11.33
N ASP A 463 24.93 9.18 -12.13
CA ASP A 463 25.59 8.53 -13.27
C ASP A 463 24.58 8.08 -14.35
N GLY A 464 23.36 8.66 -14.37
CA GLY A 464 22.35 8.46 -15.41
C GLY A 464 21.74 7.06 -15.46
N PHE A 465 22.22 6.26 -16.42
CA PHE A 465 21.67 4.95 -16.78
C PHE A 465 22.75 3.87 -16.81
N ARG A 466 22.36 2.60 -16.61
CA ARG A 466 23.31 1.48 -16.61
C ARG A 466 22.78 0.19 -17.25
N THR A 467 23.66 -0.52 -17.96
CA THR A 467 23.37 -1.85 -18.56
C THR A 467 24.50 -2.85 -18.30
N GLY A 468 24.23 -4.14 -18.50
CA GLY A 468 25.20 -5.23 -18.41
C GLY A 468 25.59 -5.67 -16.99
N SER A 469 25.27 -4.90 -15.95
CA SER A 469 25.47 -5.28 -14.54
C SER A 469 24.77 -4.30 -13.60
N LEU A 470 24.29 -4.82 -12.47
CA LEU A 470 23.82 -4.02 -11.32
C LEU A 470 24.88 -3.87 -10.22
N ALA A 471 26.03 -4.57 -10.34
CA ALA A 471 27.06 -4.61 -9.32
C ALA A 471 27.95 -3.36 -9.30
N THR A 472 28.95 -3.28 -8.44
CA THR A 472 29.94 -2.20 -8.46
C THR A 472 30.95 -2.38 -9.60
N ALA A 473 31.40 -1.27 -10.22
CA ALA A 473 32.50 -1.23 -11.21
C ALA A 473 32.38 -2.21 -12.41
N ALA A 474 31.16 -2.50 -12.88
CA ALA A 474 30.89 -3.45 -13.97
C ALA A 474 29.77 -2.97 -14.91
N GLY A 475 29.71 -3.45 -16.14
CA GLY A 475 28.68 -3.00 -17.10
C GLY A 475 29.03 -1.67 -17.75
N THR A 476 28.02 -0.99 -18.31
CA THR A 476 28.18 0.21 -19.14
C THR A 476 27.24 1.31 -18.66
N ASN A 477 27.80 2.49 -18.39
CA ASN A 477 27.06 3.66 -17.93
C ASN A 477 26.80 4.62 -19.10
N TYR A 478 25.66 5.27 -19.09
CA TYR A 478 25.28 6.29 -20.07
C TYR A 478 24.92 7.56 -19.30
N ALA A 479 25.71 8.61 -19.51
CA ALA A 479 25.65 9.82 -18.70
C ALA A 479 24.45 10.75 -18.99
N ASN A 480 23.67 10.48 -20.04
CA ASN A 480 22.52 11.29 -20.41
C ASN A 480 21.52 10.49 -21.26
N LEU A 481 20.31 11.01 -21.37
CA LEU A 481 19.22 10.39 -22.11
C LEU A 481 19.55 10.13 -23.59
N ALA A 482 20.29 10.99 -24.27
CA ALA A 482 20.63 10.80 -25.68
C ALA A 482 21.53 9.57 -25.91
N ALA A 483 22.52 9.38 -25.04
CA ALA A 483 23.39 8.19 -25.06
C ALA A 483 22.58 6.92 -24.73
N TRP A 484 21.66 7.01 -23.78
CA TRP A 484 20.73 5.93 -23.43
C TRP A 484 19.84 5.52 -24.61
N GLN A 485 19.14 6.46 -25.23
CA GLN A 485 18.25 6.24 -26.38
C GLN A 485 19.01 5.58 -27.54
N SER A 486 20.24 6.03 -27.81
CA SER A 486 21.10 5.41 -28.83
C SER A 486 21.48 3.97 -28.49
N ALA A 487 21.68 3.64 -27.21
CA ALA A 487 22.10 2.31 -26.78
C ALA A 487 20.95 1.30 -26.84
N VAL A 488 19.77 1.69 -26.34
CA VAL A 488 18.59 0.79 -26.30
C VAL A 488 17.84 0.71 -27.64
N GLY A 489 18.07 1.66 -28.55
CA GLY A 489 17.46 1.67 -29.88
C GLY A 489 15.95 1.97 -29.87
N GLY A 490 15.45 2.59 -28.79
CA GLY A 490 14.06 2.94 -28.56
C GLY A 490 13.93 4.25 -27.77
N ASP A 491 12.82 4.42 -27.04
CA ASP A 491 12.70 5.45 -25.99
C ASP A 491 12.71 6.93 -26.45
N ALA A 492 12.36 7.18 -27.72
CA ALA A 492 12.52 8.48 -28.38
C ALA A 492 11.72 9.65 -27.77
N ASN A 493 10.65 9.39 -27.02
CA ASN A 493 9.78 10.41 -26.43
C ASN A 493 9.93 10.50 -24.91
N SER A 494 10.88 9.79 -24.33
CA SER A 494 11.21 9.95 -22.92
C SER A 494 11.91 11.29 -22.68
N LEU A 495 11.86 11.75 -21.44
CA LEU A 495 12.38 13.02 -20.96
C LEU A 495 13.34 12.76 -19.79
N GLU A 496 14.12 13.79 -19.45
CA GLU A 496 15.03 13.81 -18.32
C GLU A 496 14.93 15.19 -17.67
N GLY A 497 14.16 15.30 -16.58
CA GLY A 497 14.07 16.54 -15.81
C GLY A 497 13.37 16.39 -14.46
N ASP A 498 13.45 17.43 -13.63
CA ASP A 498 12.91 17.37 -12.26
C ASP A 498 11.38 17.23 -12.28
N PRO A 499 10.81 16.18 -11.67
CA PRO A 499 9.37 16.00 -11.60
C PRO A 499 8.65 17.06 -10.77
N LEU A 500 9.34 17.80 -9.90
CA LEU A 500 8.78 18.83 -9.03
C LEU A 500 7.56 18.34 -8.23
N PHE A 501 7.71 17.15 -7.63
CA PHE A 501 6.73 16.56 -6.72
C PHE A 501 6.39 17.49 -5.56
N THR A 502 5.16 17.36 -5.03
CA THR A 502 4.71 18.08 -3.83
C THR A 502 5.68 17.86 -2.67
N ASN A 503 6.13 16.62 -2.47
CA ASN A 503 7.24 16.28 -1.57
C ASN A 503 7.93 14.99 -2.04
N SER A 504 9.17 15.09 -2.52
CA SER A 504 9.93 13.96 -3.05
C SER A 504 10.17 12.80 -2.06
N SER A 505 10.00 13.01 -0.76
CA SER A 505 10.20 11.96 0.25
C SER A 505 8.90 11.36 0.77
N THR A 506 7.79 12.09 0.71
CA THR A 506 6.54 11.63 1.30
C THR A 506 5.36 11.66 0.36
N ASP A 507 5.31 12.51 -0.66
CA ASP A 507 4.14 12.76 -1.50
C ASP A 507 4.46 13.08 -2.96
N LEU A 508 4.21 12.11 -3.85
CA LEU A 508 4.65 12.17 -5.25
C LEU A 508 3.56 12.63 -6.23
N HIS A 509 2.55 13.35 -5.73
CA HIS A 509 1.64 14.12 -6.58
C HIS A 509 2.42 15.22 -7.29
N LEU A 510 2.07 15.46 -8.55
CA LEU A 510 2.68 16.51 -9.36
C LEU A 510 2.14 17.87 -8.92
N THR A 511 2.94 18.92 -9.12
CA THR A 511 2.51 20.29 -8.83
C THR A 511 2.38 21.06 -10.14
N SER A 512 1.66 22.19 -10.13
CA SER A 512 1.54 23.07 -11.31
C SER A 512 2.89 23.56 -11.87
N SER A 513 4.00 23.37 -11.14
CA SER A 513 5.35 23.74 -11.58
C SER A 513 5.99 22.69 -12.50
N SER A 514 5.46 21.47 -12.55
CA SER A 514 6.01 20.31 -13.27
C SER A 514 5.75 20.35 -14.80
N ALA A 515 5.77 21.53 -15.42
CA ALA A 515 5.35 21.74 -16.82
C ALA A 515 6.07 20.87 -17.88
N LEU A 516 7.22 20.29 -17.53
CA LEU A 516 7.94 19.33 -18.38
C LEU A 516 7.15 18.04 -18.62
N LEU A 517 6.36 17.59 -17.65
CA LEU A 517 5.69 16.28 -17.66
C LEU A 517 4.22 16.34 -18.09
N LEU A 518 3.66 17.56 -18.16
CA LEU A 518 2.28 17.86 -18.51
C LEU A 518 1.94 17.45 -19.94
N ASP A 519 0.92 16.61 -20.11
CA ASP A 519 0.44 16.05 -21.39
C ASP A 519 1.58 15.46 -22.24
N LYS A 520 2.61 14.89 -21.61
CA LYS A 520 3.77 14.29 -22.30
C LYS A 520 3.73 12.78 -22.37
N GLY A 521 2.75 12.14 -21.76
CA GLY A 521 2.59 10.70 -21.80
C GLY A 521 1.95 10.20 -23.10
N THR A 522 1.62 8.91 -23.09
CA THR A 522 0.87 8.24 -24.16
C THR A 522 -0.23 7.36 -23.56
N PRO A 523 -1.47 7.36 -24.09
CA PRO A 523 -2.52 6.50 -23.56
C PRO A 523 -2.12 5.01 -23.57
N VAL A 524 -2.33 4.33 -22.44
CA VAL A 524 -2.18 2.88 -22.27
C VAL A 524 -3.41 2.31 -21.56
N SER A 525 -3.42 1.02 -21.23
CA SER A 525 -4.60 0.33 -20.66
C SER A 525 -5.02 0.77 -19.26
N VAL A 526 -4.25 1.65 -18.60
CA VAL A 526 -4.55 2.19 -17.26
C VAL A 526 -5.24 3.53 -17.43
N LEU A 527 -6.52 3.60 -17.05
CA LEU A 527 -7.42 4.71 -17.38
C LEU A 527 -7.57 5.76 -16.28
N ASP A 528 -7.39 5.35 -15.03
CA ASP A 528 -7.44 6.24 -13.88
C ASP A 528 -6.02 6.48 -13.36
N ASP A 529 -5.81 7.58 -12.63
CA ASP A 529 -4.57 7.90 -11.94
C ASP A 529 -4.52 7.31 -10.51
N PHE A 530 -3.59 7.80 -9.67
CA PHE A 530 -3.43 7.40 -8.28
C PHE A 530 -4.71 7.60 -7.44
N ASP A 531 -5.35 8.76 -7.59
CA ASP A 531 -6.53 9.17 -6.84
C ASP A 531 -7.86 8.62 -7.40
N GLY A 532 -7.80 7.95 -8.56
CA GLY A 532 -8.96 7.40 -9.24
C GLY A 532 -9.63 8.40 -10.18
N GLN A 533 -8.90 9.42 -10.61
CA GLN A 533 -9.33 10.40 -11.58
C GLN A 533 -9.09 9.86 -12.99
N ASN A 534 -10.07 10.03 -13.87
CA ASN A 534 -10.01 9.51 -15.23
C ASN A 534 -9.09 10.39 -16.11
N ARG A 535 -8.02 9.80 -16.63
CA ARG A 535 -7.01 10.46 -17.47
C ARG A 535 -7.57 11.00 -18.78
N ALA A 536 -8.57 10.33 -19.36
CA ALA A 536 -9.22 10.80 -20.58
C ALA A 536 -10.07 12.06 -20.37
N ALA A 537 -10.48 12.33 -19.12
CA ALA A 537 -11.28 13.50 -18.76
C ALA A 537 -10.44 14.71 -18.34
N LEU A 538 -9.17 14.51 -17.95
CA LEU A 538 -8.31 15.55 -17.38
C LEU A 538 -7.18 16.03 -18.32
N GLY A 539 -6.72 15.21 -19.26
CA GLY A 539 -5.71 15.63 -20.24
C GLY A 539 -6.19 16.83 -21.08
N PHE A 540 -5.53 17.99 -20.93
CA PHE A 540 -5.91 19.26 -21.56
C PHE A 540 -5.90 19.18 -23.10
N ALA A 541 -5.17 18.22 -23.66
CA ALA A 541 -5.01 17.97 -25.09
C ALA A 541 -5.75 16.71 -25.60
N GLY A 542 -6.97 16.45 -25.15
CA GLY A 542 -7.82 15.39 -25.74
C GLY A 542 -7.48 13.98 -25.26
N GLY A 543 -7.19 13.83 -23.97
CA GLY A 543 -6.91 12.55 -23.31
C GLY A 543 -5.47 12.07 -23.44
N ILE A 544 -4.52 12.98 -23.70
CA ILE A 544 -3.09 12.71 -23.51
C ILE A 544 -2.81 12.77 -22.00
N PRO A 545 -2.24 11.71 -21.41
CA PRO A 545 -1.99 11.66 -19.97
C PRO A 545 -0.68 12.36 -19.61
N ASP A 546 -0.54 12.65 -18.33
CA ASP A 546 0.73 13.10 -17.75
C ASP A 546 1.69 11.93 -17.55
N ILE A 547 3.00 12.22 -17.56
CA ILE A 547 4.00 11.23 -17.15
C ILE A 547 3.97 11.16 -15.62
N GLY A 548 3.76 9.97 -15.05
CA GLY A 548 3.68 9.72 -13.62
C GLY A 548 2.35 9.16 -13.13
N ALA A 549 2.29 8.87 -11.83
CA ALA A 549 1.12 8.27 -11.17
C ALA A 549 -0.09 9.20 -11.05
N ASP A 550 0.11 10.49 -11.25
CA ASP A 550 -0.84 11.55 -10.95
C ASP A 550 -1.15 12.37 -12.20
N GLU A 551 -2.39 12.81 -12.36
CA GLU A 551 -2.76 13.79 -13.38
C GLU A 551 -2.79 15.18 -12.76
N PHE A 552 -2.38 16.19 -13.53
CA PHE A 552 -2.45 17.56 -13.07
C PHE A 552 -3.91 18.01 -12.94
N LEU A 553 -4.34 18.22 -11.70
CA LEU A 553 -5.50 19.05 -11.43
C LEU A 553 -5.15 20.52 -11.61
N THR A 554 -5.15 21.02 -12.85
CA THR A 554 -5.24 22.47 -13.03
C THR A 554 -6.65 22.92 -12.62
N PRO A 555 -6.82 23.86 -11.67
CA PRO A 555 -8.13 24.42 -11.44
C PRO A 555 -8.54 25.16 -12.72
N THR A 556 -9.48 24.59 -13.47
CA THR A 556 -10.21 25.34 -14.52
C THR A 556 -11.17 26.31 -13.85
N ALA A 557 -10.64 27.21 -13.03
CA ALA A 557 -11.44 28.26 -12.48
C ALA A 557 -11.41 29.39 -13.52
N ALA A 558 -12.52 29.56 -14.24
CA ALA A 558 -12.71 30.71 -15.09
C ALA A 558 -12.39 31.97 -14.28
N ALA A 559 -11.63 32.89 -14.88
CA ALA A 559 -11.22 34.09 -14.18
C ALA A 559 -12.47 34.85 -13.66
N VAL A 560 -12.41 35.29 -12.42
CA VAL A 560 -13.53 35.91 -11.70
C VAL A 560 -13.40 37.42 -11.67
N ASN A 561 -14.51 38.12 -11.43
CA ASN A 561 -14.52 39.57 -11.27
C ASN A 561 -14.52 39.94 -9.77
N ILE A 562 -13.80 41.00 -9.41
CA ILE A 562 -13.93 41.66 -8.10
C ILE A 562 -14.41 43.09 -8.33
N GLY A 563 -15.59 43.42 -7.81
CA GLY A 563 -16.21 44.71 -7.93
C GLY A 563 -16.93 45.14 -6.65
N GLY A 564 -17.26 46.42 -6.62
CA GLY A 564 -17.93 47.06 -5.50
C GLY A 564 -18.17 48.54 -5.77
N THR A 565 -18.55 49.26 -4.73
CA THR A 565 -18.84 50.68 -4.75
C THR A 565 -18.03 51.44 -3.71
N VAL A 566 -17.70 52.69 -4.01
CA VAL A 566 -17.10 53.62 -3.06
C VAL A 566 -18.08 54.75 -2.82
N VAL A 567 -18.57 54.88 -1.60
CA VAL A 567 -19.67 55.78 -1.23
C VAL A 567 -19.32 56.65 -0.02
N THR A 568 -20.04 57.77 0.12
CA THR A 568 -20.05 58.58 1.35
C THR A 568 -20.89 57.91 2.44
N ALA A 569 -20.78 58.37 3.69
CA ALA A 569 -21.64 57.91 4.79
C ALA A 569 -23.16 58.07 4.51
N ALA A 570 -23.55 59.01 3.62
CA ALA A 570 -24.92 59.21 3.18
C ALA A 570 -25.33 58.33 1.96
N GLY A 571 -24.46 57.40 1.53
CA GLY A 571 -24.73 56.47 0.42
C GLY A 571 -24.53 57.06 -0.99
N SER A 572 -24.06 58.30 -1.11
CA SER A 572 -23.76 58.89 -2.42
C SER A 572 -22.41 58.38 -2.97
N GLY A 573 -22.38 57.90 -4.20
CA GLY A 573 -21.18 57.38 -4.86
C GLY A 573 -20.09 58.45 -5.08
N ILE A 574 -18.84 58.07 -4.85
CA ILE A 574 -17.68 58.95 -4.98
C ILE A 574 -16.96 58.64 -6.28
N ARG A 575 -16.91 59.61 -7.19
CA ARG A 575 -16.30 59.47 -8.52
C ARG A 575 -14.77 59.61 -8.49
N ASN A 576 -14.08 58.94 -9.42
CA ASN A 576 -12.64 59.05 -9.66
C ASN A 576 -11.77 58.70 -8.44
N VAL A 577 -12.26 57.81 -7.58
CA VAL A 577 -11.46 57.22 -6.49
C VAL A 577 -10.64 56.07 -7.07
N VAL A 578 -9.36 56.00 -6.73
CA VAL A 578 -8.49 54.92 -7.19
C VAL A 578 -8.63 53.74 -6.24
N VAL A 579 -8.98 52.59 -6.81
CA VAL A 579 -8.98 51.29 -6.13
C VAL A 579 -7.83 50.47 -6.69
N THR A 580 -7.03 49.88 -5.81
CA THR A 580 -5.84 49.09 -6.12
C THR A 580 -6.07 47.67 -5.64
N LEU A 581 -5.82 46.69 -6.50
CA LEU A 581 -5.81 45.26 -6.18
C LEU A 581 -4.36 44.78 -6.25
N THR A 582 -3.85 44.21 -5.17
CA THR A 582 -2.50 43.64 -5.09
C THR A 582 -2.59 42.15 -4.82
N ASP A 583 -2.00 41.35 -5.69
CA ASP A 583 -1.80 39.91 -5.44
C ASP A 583 -0.73 39.74 -4.35
N THR A 584 -1.10 39.06 -3.26
CA THR A 584 -0.23 38.89 -2.09
C THR A 584 0.88 37.86 -2.29
N GLN A 585 0.76 36.99 -3.30
CA GLN A 585 1.74 35.96 -3.62
C GLN A 585 2.74 36.45 -4.66
N THR A 586 2.26 37.11 -5.72
CA THR A 586 3.12 37.56 -6.83
C THR A 586 3.59 39.01 -6.67
N GLY A 587 2.92 39.81 -5.84
CA GLY A 587 3.16 41.25 -5.71
C GLY A 587 2.62 42.07 -6.91
N ALA A 588 1.94 41.46 -7.86
CA ALA A 588 1.38 42.15 -9.02
C ALA A 588 0.28 43.14 -8.59
N VAL A 589 0.30 44.34 -9.17
CA VAL A 589 -0.62 45.44 -8.81
C VAL A 589 -1.48 45.83 -10.00
N ARG A 590 -2.79 45.91 -9.79
CA ARG A 590 -3.79 46.40 -10.76
C ARG A 590 -4.54 47.58 -10.15
N GLN A 591 -4.91 48.57 -10.98
CA GLN A 591 -5.67 49.74 -10.53
C GLN A 591 -6.86 50.00 -11.44
N THR A 592 -7.94 50.49 -10.84
CA THR A 592 -9.12 50.99 -11.53
C THR A 592 -9.64 52.24 -10.82
N ALA A 593 -10.44 53.04 -11.51
CA ALA A 593 -11.06 54.25 -10.96
C ALA A 593 -12.57 54.10 -10.89
N THR A 594 -13.19 54.66 -9.85
CA THR A 594 -14.64 54.59 -9.68
C THR A 594 -15.39 55.46 -10.69
N SER A 595 -16.52 54.95 -11.17
CA SER A 595 -17.47 55.66 -12.04
C SER A 595 -18.18 56.83 -11.32
N SER A 596 -19.04 57.57 -12.03
CA SER A 596 -19.87 58.64 -11.44
C SER A 596 -20.80 58.17 -10.32
N PHE A 597 -21.14 56.87 -10.29
CA PHE A 597 -21.94 56.25 -9.24
C PHE A 597 -21.10 55.54 -8.18
N GLY A 598 -19.77 55.74 -8.17
CA GLY A 598 -18.86 55.12 -7.21
C GLY A 598 -18.48 53.67 -7.51
N ARG A 599 -18.98 53.06 -8.60
CA ARG A 599 -18.70 51.64 -8.92
C ARG A 599 -17.30 51.42 -9.49
N TYR A 600 -16.66 50.31 -9.14
CA TYR A 600 -15.41 49.82 -9.71
C TYR A 600 -15.48 48.30 -10.00
N ASN A 601 -14.62 47.83 -10.89
CA ASN A 601 -14.50 46.40 -11.24
C ASN A 601 -13.07 46.04 -11.67
N PHE A 602 -12.61 44.87 -11.26
CA PHE A 602 -11.45 44.16 -11.77
C PHE A 602 -11.94 42.89 -12.46
N SER A 603 -11.71 42.76 -13.76
CA SER A 603 -11.98 41.52 -14.50
C SER A 603 -10.80 40.58 -14.46
N ASP A 604 -11.00 39.33 -14.85
CA ASP A 604 -9.92 38.38 -15.08
C ASP A 604 -9.00 38.22 -13.85
N VAL A 605 -9.60 38.12 -12.66
CA VAL A 605 -8.89 37.85 -11.40
C VAL A 605 -8.83 36.34 -11.20
N GLU A 606 -7.70 35.83 -10.76
CA GLU A 606 -7.53 34.40 -10.52
C GLU A 606 -8.20 34.00 -9.20
N PRO A 607 -9.16 33.07 -9.19
CA PRO A 607 -9.83 32.64 -7.97
C PRO A 607 -8.95 31.72 -7.11
N GLY A 608 -9.29 31.58 -5.83
CA GLY A 608 -8.56 30.77 -4.85
C GLY A 608 -7.30 31.43 -4.26
N ARG A 609 -6.96 32.65 -4.70
CA ARG A 609 -5.83 33.45 -4.17
C ARG A 609 -6.26 34.53 -3.20
N ASN A 610 -5.29 35.09 -2.46
CA ASN A 610 -5.50 36.21 -1.56
C ASN A 610 -5.05 37.52 -2.19
N TYR A 611 -5.92 38.53 -2.16
CA TYR A 611 -5.65 39.86 -2.69
C TYR A 611 -5.85 40.95 -1.63
N LEU A 612 -5.00 41.97 -1.65
CA LEU A 612 -5.22 43.21 -0.91
C LEU A 612 -5.94 44.23 -1.81
N LEU A 613 -7.14 44.61 -1.39
CA LEU A 613 -7.96 45.61 -2.04
C LEU A 613 -7.88 46.92 -1.25
N MET A 614 -7.30 47.95 -1.87
CA MET A 614 -7.03 49.24 -1.24
C MET A 614 -7.76 50.38 -1.96
N VAL A 615 -8.37 51.28 -1.19
CA VAL A 615 -9.02 52.49 -1.70
C VAL A 615 -8.23 53.74 -1.32
N ARG A 616 -8.01 54.65 -2.28
CA ARG A 616 -7.37 55.96 -2.03
C ARG A 616 -8.09 57.10 -2.76
N ALA A 617 -8.45 58.13 -2.01
CA ALA A 617 -9.02 59.37 -2.51
C ALA A 617 -8.28 60.60 -1.95
N LYS A 618 -8.20 61.68 -2.74
CA LYS A 618 -7.60 62.95 -2.30
C LYS A 618 -8.44 63.67 -1.25
N ARG A 619 -9.77 63.71 -1.44
CA ARG A 619 -10.73 64.47 -0.63
C ARG A 619 -11.43 63.67 0.46
N PHE A 620 -11.19 62.36 0.58
CA PHE A 620 -11.93 61.52 1.52
C PHE A 620 -10.99 60.66 2.37
N ALA A 621 -11.37 60.45 3.62
CA ALA A 621 -10.81 59.43 4.49
C ALA A 621 -11.80 58.26 4.59
N PHE A 622 -11.31 57.02 4.61
CA PHE A 622 -12.12 55.80 4.66
C PHE A 622 -11.94 55.12 6.01
N GLU A 623 -13.02 54.58 6.59
CA GLU A 623 -12.97 53.85 7.86
C GLU A 623 -12.10 52.61 7.77
N GLN A 624 -12.16 51.93 6.62
CA GLN A 624 -11.27 50.84 6.23
C GLN A 624 -10.72 51.15 4.84
N SER A 625 -9.44 51.48 4.75
CA SER A 625 -8.81 51.83 3.47
C SER A 625 -8.18 50.63 2.75
N VAL A 626 -8.08 49.48 3.41
CA VAL A 626 -7.53 48.22 2.88
C VAL A 626 -8.37 47.04 3.39
N ARG A 627 -8.61 46.05 2.53
CA ARG A 627 -9.25 44.78 2.85
C ARG A 627 -8.50 43.61 2.22
N LEU A 628 -8.54 42.45 2.86
CA LEU A 628 -8.09 41.18 2.29
C LEU A 628 -9.31 40.48 1.68
N VAL A 629 -9.22 40.06 0.43
CA VAL A 629 -10.29 39.32 -0.27
C VAL A 629 -9.74 38.03 -0.88
N SER A 630 -10.56 36.98 -0.85
CA SER A 630 -10.20 35.63 -1.31
C SER A 630 -11.30 35.11 -2.23
N PRO A 631 -11.36 35.57 -3.50
CA PRO A 631 -12.46 35.23 -4.38
C PRO A 631 -12.43 33.76 -4.77
N ILE A 632 -13.53 33.04 -4.55
CA ILE A 632 -13.77 31.69 -5.11
C ILE A 632 -14.80 31.73 -6.27
N ASP A 633 -15.52 32.84 -6.39
CA ASP A 633 -16.46 33.22 -7.46
C ASP A 633 -16.43 34.76 -7.59
N ASN A 634 -17.22 35.36 -8.49
CA ASN A 634 -17.38 36.80 -8.65
C ASN A 634 -17.77 37.47 -7.32
N LEU A 635 -16.99 38.44 -6.89
CA LEU A 635 -17.30 39.30 -5.74
C LEU A 635 -17.84 40.63 -6.27
N ALA A 636 -19.05 41.03 -5.91
CA ALA A 636 -19.70 42.24 -6.44
C ALA A 636 -20.03 43.31 -5.37
N ALA A 637 -19.77 43.03 -4.09
CA ALA A 637 -20.18 43.85 -2.95
C ALA A 637 -19.01 44.27 -2.05
N GLU A 638 -17.82 44.45 -2.62
CA GLU A 638 -16.64 44.87 -1.87
C GLU A 638 -16.65 46.39 -1.59
N ASP A 639 -17.64 46.88 -0.86
CA ASP A 639 -17.91 48.32 -0.76
C ASP A 639 -17.02 49.08 0.23
N PHE A 640 -16.57 50.28 -0.14
CA PHE A 640 -15.85 51.21 0.75
C PHE A 640 -16.71 52.41 1.12
N VAL A 641 -16.75 52.75 2.42
CA VAL A 641 -17.48 53.91 2.94
C VAL A 641 -16.51 54.97 3.47
N ALA A 642 -16.66 56.21 2.99
CA ALA A 642 -15.89 57.34 3.49
C ALA A 642 -16.39 57.79 4.87
N ALA A 643 -15.47 57.90 5.83
CA ALA A 643 -15.70 58.33 7.20
C ALA A 643 -15.92 59.86 7.31
N ALA A 644 -15.16 60.61 6.50
CA ALA A 644 -15.19 62.07 6.47
C ALA A 644 -14.60 62.62 5.16
N GLU A 645 -15.04 63.81 4.77
CA GLU A 645 -14.33 64.63 3.77
C GLU A 645 -13.12 65.29 4.44
N LYS A 646 -11.98 65.32 3.73
CA LYS A 646 -10.70 65.87 4.19
C LYS A 646 -10.58 67.36 3.93
#